data_AF-A0A2V2EB44-F1
#
_entry.id   AF-A0A2V2EB44-F1
#
_cell.length_a   1.000
_cell.length_b   1.000
_cell.length_c   1.000
_cell.angle_alpha   90.00
_cell.angle_beta   90.00
_cell.angle_gamma   90.00
#
_symmetry.space_group_name_H-M   'P 1'
#
loop_
_entity.id
_entity.type
_entity.pdbx_description
1 polymer ?
#
loop_
_entity_poly.entity_id
_entity_poly.type
_entity_poly.pdbx_seq_one_letter_code
_entity_poly.pdbx_strand_id
1 'polypeptide(L)'
;MFLSYDTIGYLKGPDIALVKDVETGTVAVRKKLRAELLGVYERLKSVEQANLPRVYETEEYEGECFAYYEYIEGETLEDIVHEGTYTIAQAEEWMEQLCAAMGALHAMQPCVVHRDIKPENIIISNEGVLKLIDLGAARLFKDGKPCDTEQIGTRGYAAPEQYGFNQSDARTDIYAAGTVLHVLMARFGEGAKAYNAVAARCTQLEPQNRYQSAKAMKTALRMAKYKKHIQIGAWALGIAAAAGCVALACTLFASADANANADVPASAEPTPVQEANADATPEATIDVTDLTAVPYPTVTPKVVVKAVSDGLLNMHFDPDAQKADVITTRSEAEFYEAYSRASNDPHTVYTIELTEGMTLERDLIVWPNIEIKISLSTTLTVPNGISLNNYGQINIGTGSTVRIDDGATLNLGRSTISDGGKTRFEKINLSGTLSVGKNTEIRFERGEEFGNGPVLEILCDGISRCGRVEFDDPSTVKFDDIAVKYIYITLYGNISDESIADYIENEIFPNEQLADIMGRYITSMCFRGIDGPEHMNAVCGYFEDHPRQQGMISLIDMAIGAGEKLKLDPQTYVGVEVFGNVEIADGGEMELGLYTTLSVGNNSTLTVKKGARLAVNNMGLYSQDGSSIIVENGADFEMNNNYQNSPANIIYK
;
A
#
# COMPACT_ATOMS: atom_id res chain seq x y z
N MET A 1 -50.57 9.91 -0.37
CA MET A 1 -50.97 10.94 0.61
C MET A 1 -49.74 11.80 0.69
N PHE A 2 -49.71 12.94 -0.01
CA PHE A 2 -48.57 13.83 0.01
C PHE A 2 -48.53 14.45 1.40
N LEU A 3 -47.44 14.27 2.14
CA LEU A 3 -47.27 14.90 3.45
C LEU A 3 -47.26 16.42 3.25
N SER A 4 -48.23 17.14 3.81
CA SER A 4 -48.20 18.61 3.76
C SER A 4 -47.27 19.09 4.87
N TYR A 5 -46.14 19.67 4.50
CA TYR A 5 -45.13 20.17 5.42
C TYR A 5 -45.18 21.69 5.55
N ASP A 6 -45.28 22.19 6.78
CA ASP A 6 -45.15 23.62 7.10
C ASP A 6 -43.70 23.98 7.40
N THR A 7 -43.16 25.03 6.78
CA THR A 7 -41.80 25.51 7.08
C THR A 7 -41.78 26.25 8.42
N ILE A 8 -40.98 25.76 9.37
CA ILE A 8 -40.86 26.33 10.72
C ILE A 8 -39.52 27.03 10.95
N GLY A 9 -38.53 26.86 10.05
CA GLY A 9 -37.27 27.59 10.10
C GLY A 9 -36.31 27.20 8.96
N TYR A 10 -35.16 27.88 8.89
CA TYR A 10 -34.08 27.56 7.95
C TYR A 10 -32.82 27.24 8.72
N LEU A 11 -32.15 26.14 8.36
CA LEU A 11 -30.93 25.69 9.03
C LEU A 11 -29.68 26.27 8.35
N LYS A 12 -29.61 26.18 7.02
CA LYS A 12 -28.45 26.64 6.24
C LYS A 12 -28.90 27.15 4.87
N GLY A 13 -29.08 28.47 4.77
CA GLY A 13 -29.58 29.13 3.56
C GLY A 13 -31.03 28.74 3.20
N PRO A 14 -31.51 29.15 2.01
CA PRO A 14 -32.89 28.87 1.58
C PRO A 14 -33.12 27.40 1.20
N ASP A 15 -32.06 26.64 0.97
CA ASP A 15 -32.11 25.29 0.41
C ASP A 15 -32.29 24.18 1.46
N ILE A 16 -32.09 24.51 2.75
CA ILE A 16 -32.27 23.56 3.87
C ILE A 16 -33.19 24.18 4.92
N ALA A 17 -34.42 23.67 4.99
CA ALA A 17 -35.47 24.14 5.87
C ALA A 17 -35.83 23.09 6.92
N LEU A 18 -36.11 23.54 8.14
CA LEU A 18 -36.80 22.75 9.15
C LEU A 18 -38.29 22.85 8.86
N VAL A 19 -38.95 21.70 8.73
CA VAL A 19 -40.36 21.61 8.41
C VAL A 19 -41.09 20.74 9.43
N LYS A 20 -42.39 20.96 9.57
CA LYS A 20 -43.26 20.16 10.41
C LYS A 20 -44.37 19.56 9.58
N ASP A 21 -44.49 18.24 9.65
CA ASP A 21 -45.58 17.53 9.01
C ASP A 21 -46.92 17.91 9.68
N VAL A 22 -47.90 18.35 8.89
CA VAL A 22 -49.17 18.88 9.39
C VAL A 22 -50.06 17.79 9.98
N GLU A 23 -49.95 16.55 9.51
CA GLU A 23 -50.80 15.44 9.95
C GLU A 23 -50.27 14.77 11.22
N THR A 24 -48.98 14.50 11.26
CA THR A 24 -48.29 13.75 12.32
C THR A 24 -47.63 14.67 13.35
N GLY A 25 -47.39 15.94 13.00
CA GLY A 25 -46.63 16.88 13.83
C GLY A 25 -45.13 16.61 13.88
N THR A 26 -44.62 15.65 13.10
CA THR A 26 -43.22 15.25 13.07
C THR A 26 -42.34 16.36 12.50
N VAL A 27 -41.22 16.65 13.15
CA VAL A 27 -40.22 17.60 12.64
C VAL A 27 -39.29 16.87 11.67
N ALA A 28 -39.06 17.46 10.51
CA ALA A 28 -38.20 16.94 9.46
C ALA A 28 -37.33 18.04 8.83
N VAL A 29 -36.31 17.64 8.09
CA VAL A 29 -35.50 18.52 7.27
C VAL A 29 -35.96 18.39 5.82
N ARG A 30 -36.34 19.51 5.21
CA ARG A 30 -36.53 19.63 3.77
C ARG A 30 -35.27 20.17 3.13
N LYS A 31 -34.69 19.42 2.19
CA LYS A 31 -33.53 19.85 1.40
C LYS A 31 -33.88 19.91 -0.08
N LYS A 32 -33.51 21.02 -0.73
CA LYS A 32 -33.51 21.13 -2.19
C LYS A 32 -32.36 20.31 -2.79
N LEU A 33 -32.67 19.50 -3.80
CA LEU A 33 -31.75 18.57 -4.44
C LEU A 33 -31.49 18.95 -5.90
N ARG A 34 -30.32 18.56 -6.39
CA ARG A 34 -30.07 18.45 -7.84
C ARG A 34 -30.92 17.31 -8.41
N ALA A 35 -31.39 17.46 -9.64
CA ALA A 35 -32.26 16.48 -10.28
C ALA A 35 -31.65 15.07 -10.32
N GLU A 36 -30.33 14.95 -10.49
CA GLU A 36 -29.66 13.64 -10.55
C GLU A 36 -29.64 12.89 -9.21
N LEU A 37 -29.82 13.60 -8.09
CA LEU A 37 -29.78 13.04 -6.74
C LEU A 37 -31.15 12.52 -6.26
N LEU A 38 -32.26 12.92 -6.89
CA LEU A 38 -33.60 12.48 -6.49
C LEU A 38 -33.69 10.95 -6.44
N GLY A 39 -33.13 10.26 -7.45
CA GLY A 39 -33.09 8.80 -7.49
C GLY A 39 -32.22 8.16 -6.39
N VAL A 40 -31.20 8.85 -5.87
CA VAL A 40 -30.40 8.37 -4.73
C VAL A 40 -31.25 8.42 -3.45
N TYR A 41 -31.91 9.53 -3.18
CA TYR A 41 -32.74 9.72 -2.00
C TYR A 41 -33.99 8.83 -2.00
N GLU A 42 -34.62 8.60 -3.17
CA GLU A 42 -35.71 7.62 -3.29
C GLU A 42 -35.28 6.22 -2.85
N ARG A 43 -34.09 5.77 -3.25
CA ARG A 43 -33.59 4.45 -2.83
C ARG A 43 -33.30 4.40 -1.34
N LEU A 44 -32.80 5.48 -0.75
CA LEU A 44 -32.51 5.56 0.68
C LEU A 44 -33.74 5.45 1.57
N LYS A 45 -34.94 5.73 1.07
CA LYS A 45 -36.20 5.48 1.81
C LYS A 45 -36.36 4.03 2.24
N SER A 46 -35.76 3.10 1.49
CA SER A 46 -35.81 1.65 1.76
C SER A 46 -34.61 1.13 2.57
N VAL A 47 -33.64 1.99 2.90
CA VAL A 47 -32.44 1.62 3.65
C VAL A 47 -32.67 1.86 5.14
N GLU A 48 -32.91 0.79 5.88
CA GLU A 48 -32.98 0.83 7.34
C GLU A 48 -31.57 0.71 7.94
N GLN A 49 -30.91 1.85 8.11
CA GLN A 49 -29.60 1.93 8.76
C GLN A 49 -29.60 3.02 9.84
N ALA A 50 -29.29 2.64 11.09
CA ALA A 50 -29.30 3.54 12.23
C ALA A 50 -28.33 4.73 12.07
N ASN A 51 -27.23 4.54 11.33
CA ASN A 51 -26.20 5.55 11.11
C ASN A 51 -26.44 6.45 9.88
N LEU A 52 -27.61 6.36 9.24
CA LEU A 52 -28.06 7.26 8.19
C LEU A 52 -29.39 7.93 8.60
N PRO A 53 -29.69 9.15 8.13
CA PRO A 53 -30.98 9.78 8.33
C PRO A 53 -32.08 8.99 7.62
N ARG A 54 -33.20 8.78 8.31
CA ARG A 54 -34.37 8.19 7.64
C ARG A 54 -34.95 9.17 6.63
N VAL A 55 -35.00 8.78 5.36
CA VAL A 55 -35.72 9.54 4.33
C VAL A 55 -37.20 9.21 4.43
N TYR A 56 -38.03 10.21 4.67
CA TYR A 56 -39.48 10.06 4.75
C TYR A 56 -40.09 10.12 3.36
N GLU A 57 -39.76 11.17 2.60
CA GLU A 57 -40.35 11.44 1.30
C GLU A 57 -39.37 12.21 0.40
N THR A 58 -39.66 12.18 -0.89
CA THR A 58 -38.95 12.82 -1.98
C THR A 58 -40.00 13.31 -2.95
N GLU A 59 -39.83 14.52 -3.46
CA GLU A 59 -40.83 15.21 -4.26
C GLU A 59 -40.16 15.93 -5.43
N GLU A 60 -40.83 15.96 -6.57
CA GLU A 60 -40.48 16.84 -7.69
C GLU A 60 -41.66 17.80 -7.89
N TYR A 61 -41.42 19.10 -7.68
CA TYR A 61 -42.43 20.15 -7.78
C TYR A 61 -41.90 21.31 -8.62
N GLU A 62 -42.65 21.69 -9.65
CA GLU A 62 -42.29 22.78 -10.58
C GLU A 62 -40.86 22.68 -11.17
N GLY A 63 -40.36 21.46 -11.36
CA GLY A 63 -39.01 21.21 -11.88
C GLY A 63 -37.89 21.31 -10.83
N GLU A 64 -38.24 21.49 -9.56
CA GLU A 64 -37.31 21.42 -8.43
C GLU A 64 -37.51 20.11 -7.65
N CYS A 65 -36.40 19.49 -7.25
CA CYS A 65 -36.41 18.26 -6.48
C CYS A 65 -36.19 18.54 -5.00
N PHE A 66 -36.95 17.88 -4.13
CA PHE A 66 -36.84 17.99 -2.67
C PHE A 66 -36.75 16.62 -2.02
N ALA A 67 -36.05 16.53 -0.89
CA ALA A 67 -36.11 15.41 0.02
C ALA A 67 -36.48 15.86 1.44
N TYR A 68 -37.32 15.06 2.09
CA TYR A 68 -37.76 15.22 3.46
C TYR A 68 -37.19 14.07 4.29
N TYR A 69 -36.34 14.36 5.26
CA TYR A 69 -35.66 13.34 6.06
C TYR A 69 -35.55 13.74 7.54
N GLU A 70 -35.22 12.75 8.36
CA GLU A 70 -35.06 12.83 9.81
C GLU A 70 -34.26 14.08 10.23
N TYR A 71 -34.84 14.86 11.14
CA TYR A 71 -34.11 15.87 11.88
C TYR A 71 -33.35 15.18 13.02
N ILE A 72 -32.03 15.37 13.08
CA ILE A 72 -31.17 14.75 14.07
C ILE A 72 -30.86 15.78 15.14
N GLU A 73 -31.31 15.52 16.37
CA GLU A 73 -30.95 16.30 17.54
C GLU A 73 -29.57 15.88 18.04
N GLY A 74 -28.60 16.80 17.98
CA GLY A 74 -27.22 16.52 18.39
C GLY A 74 -26.24 17.58 17.93
N GLU A 75 -24.96 17.28 18.08
CA GLU A 75 -23.85 18.17 17.73
C GLU A 75 -23.07 17.62 16.53
N THR A 76 -22.49 18.50 15.72
CA THR A 76 -21.62 18.04 14.64
C THR A 76 -20.31 17.49 15.21
N LEU A 77 -19.70 16.55 14.50
CA LEU A 77 -18.40 16.02 14.89
C LEU A 77 -17.32 17.12 14.84
N GLU A 78 -17.48 18.13 13.97
CA GLU A 78 -16.62 19.31 13.94
C GLU A 78 -16.63 20.06 15.27
N ASP A 79 -17.81 20.36 15.80
CA ASP A 79 -17.98 21.07 17.07
C ASP A 79 -17.36 20.27 18.23
N ILE A 80 -17.67 18.96 18.30
CA ILE A 80 -17.14 18.06 19.34
C ILE A 80 -15.61 17.98 19.27
N VAL A 81 -15.04 17.92 18.06
CA VAL A 81 -13.59 17.91 17.86
C VAL A 81 -12.98 19.22 18.30
N HIS A 82 -13.60 20.35 17.95
CA HIS A 82 -13.13 21.68 18.32
C HIS A 82 -13.12 21.90 19.84
N GLU A 83 -14.16 21.47 20.53
CA GLU A 83 -14.25 21.55 21.99
C GLU A 83 -13.33 20.55 22.71
N GLY A 84 -13.03 19.42 22.05
CA GLY A 84 -12.21 18.38 22.63
C GLY A 84 -12.87 17.71 23.84
N THR A 85 -14.16 17.41 23.78
CA THR A 85 -14.93 16.85 24.91
C THR A 85 -15.11 15.31 24.87
N TYR A 86 -14.44 14.63 23.94
CA TYR A 86 -14.62 13.18 23.70
C TYR A 86 -13.43 12.32 24.13
N THR A 87 -13.73 11.04 24.41
CA THR A 87 -12.75 10.00 24.73
C THR A 87 -12.35 9.17 23.50
N ILE A 88 -11.22 8.47 23.58
CA ILE A 88 -10.79 7.56 22.52
C ILE A 88 -11.82 6.44 22.26
N ALA A 89 -12.50 5.96 23.31
CA ALA A 89 -13.52 4.93 23.19
C ALA A 89 -14.75 5.42 22.40
N GLN A 90 -15.16 6.67 22.61
CA GLN A 90 -16.22 7.29 21.80
C GLN A 90 -15.78 7.45 20.34
N ALA A 91 -14.54 7.90 20.10
CA ALA A 91 -14.01 8.01 18.74
C ALA A 91 -13.96 6.65 18.01
N GLU A 92 -13.55 5.58 18.71
CA GLU A 92 -13.59 4.21 18.17
C GLU A 92 -15.02 3.79 17.77
N GLU A 93 -15.98 4.02 18.66
CA GLU A 93 -17.37 3.67 18.44
C GLU A 93 -17.97 4.43 17.26
N TRP A 94 -17.74 5.75 17.20
CA TRP A 94 -18.17 6.58 16.07
C TRP A 94 -17.56 6.11 14.76
N MET A 95 -16.28 5.75 14.73
CA MET A 95 -15.65 5.26 13.50
C MET A 95 -16.21 3.89 13.05
N GLU A 96 -16.55 3.00 13.99
CA GLU A 96 -17.26 1.75 13.65
C GLU A 96 -18.68 1.98 13.08
N GLN A 97 -19.36 3.00 13.59
CA GLN A 97 -20.67 3.45 13.12
C GLN A 97 -20.59 4.13 11.74
N LEU A 98 -19.55 4.94 11.50
CA LEU A 98 -19.29 5.54 10.18
C LEU A 98 -19.03 4.45 9.12
N CYS A 99 -18.28 3.40 9.47
CA CYS A 99 -18.12 2.24 8.58
C CYS A 99 -19.46 1.52 8.30
N ALA A 100 -20.40 1.50 9.24
CA ALA A 100 -21.73 0.92 9.02
C ALA A 100 -22.60 1.78 8.08
N ALA A 101 -22.54 3.10 8.21
CA ALA A 101 -23.18 4.04 7.28
C ALA A 101 -22.64 3.89 5.86
N MET A 102 -21.31 3.95 5.70
CA MET A 102 -20.65 3.76 4.39
C MET A 102 -20.99 2.39 3.78
N GLY A 103 -20.91 1.33 4.58
CA GLY A 103 -21.25 -0.02 4.11
C GLY A 103 -22.67 -0.15 3.60
N ALA A 104 -23.64 0.54 4.20
CA ALA A 104 -25.03 0.56 3.73
C ALA A 104 -25.16 1.26 2.37
N LEU A 105 -24.49 2.41 2.18
CA LEU A 105 -24.48 3.13 0.90
C LEU A 105 -23.80 2.33 -0.21
N HIS A 106 -22.64 1.74 0.09
CA HIS A 106 -21.83 0.98 -0.86
C HIS A 106 -22.50 -0.33 -1.31
N ALA A 107 -23.39 -0.88 -0.49
CA ALA A 107 -24.14 -2.10 -0.80
C ALA A 107 -25.37 -1.86 -1.69
N MET A 108 -25.76 -0.60 -1.94
CA MET A 108 -26.87 -0.28 -2.83
C MET A 108 -26.51 -0.64 -4.28
N GLN A 109 -27.52 -0.96 -5.11
CA GLN A 109 -27.32 -1.21 -6.54
C GLN A 109 -28.09 -0.16 -7.37
N PRO A 110 -27.41 0.71 -8.13
CA PRO A 110 -25.95 0.86 -8.23
C PRO A 110 -25.33 1.47 -6.96
N CYS A 111 -24.04 1.17 -6.72
CA CYS A 111 -23.29 1.61 -5.54
C CYS A 111 -23.36 3.14 -5.38
N VAL A 112 -23.70 3.60 -4.19
CA VAL A 112 -23.75 5.02 -3.84
C VAL A 112 -22.47 5.40 -3.10
N VAL A 113 -21.68 6.30 -3.69
CA VAL A 113 -20.47 6.87 -3.07
C VAL A 113 -20.82 8.25 -2.52
N HIS A 114 -20.50 8.52 -1.25
CA HIS A 114 -20.87 9.76 -0.56
C HIS A 114 -20.06 10.98 -1.05
N ARG A 115 -18.74 10.83 -1.24
CA ARG A 115 -17.79 11.84 -1.76
C ARG A 115 -17.59 13.13 -0.93
N ASP A 116 -18.22 13.26 0.23
CA ASP A 116 -18.08 14.46 1.08
C ASP A 116 -18.17 14.08 2.56
N ILE A 117 -17.51 12.99 2.94
CA ILE A 117 -17.39 12.60 4.35
C ILE A 117 -16.40 13.53 5.02
N LYS A 118 -16.86 14.24 6.05
CA LYS A 118 -16.10 15.20 6.84
C LYS A 118 -16.82 15.49 8.15
N PRO A 119 -16.15 16.05 9.17
CA PRO A 119 -16.76 16.27 10.48
C PRO A 119 -18.04 17.12 10.45
N GLU A 120 -18.18 18.08 9.53
CA GLU A 120 -19.41 18.89 9.40
C GLU A 120 -20.63 18.08 8.94
N ASN A 121 -20.39 16.98 8.22
CA ASN A 121 -21.41 16.10 7.67
C ASN A 121 -21.66 14.87 8.56
N ILE A 122 -21.17 14.90 9.80
CA ILE A 122 -21.36 13.83 10.78
C ILE A 122 -21.99 14.46 12.02
N ILE A 123 -23.18 14.01 12.42
CA ILE A 123 -23.84 14.44 13.65
C ILE A 123 -23.78 13.30 14.67
N ILE A 124 -23.39 13.61 15.90
CA ILE A 124 -23.55 12.71 17.05
C ILE A 124 -24.84 13.09 17.74
N SER A 125 -25.83 12.20 17.72
CA SER A 125 -27.12 12.46 18.36
C SER A 125 -26.98 12.55 19.88
N ASN A 126 -27.98 13.11 20.56
CA ASN A 126 -28.04 13.17 22.02
C ASN A 126 -27.95 11.77 22.69
N GLU A 127 -28.31 10.71 21.97
CA GLU A 127 -28.16 9.31 22.40
C GLU A 127 -26.77 8.72 22.12
N GLY A 128 -25.84 9.51 21.57
CA GLY A 128 -24.48 9.10 21.23
C GLY A 128 -24.35 8.36 19.90
N VAL A 129 -25.39 8.36 19.06
CA VAL A 129 -25.39 7.66 17.77
C VAL A 129 -24.86 8.58 16.67
N LEU A 130 -23.85 8.10 15.93
CA LEU A 130 -23.34 8.78 14.75
C LEU A 130 -24.31 8.65 13.58
N LYS A 131 -24.64 9.79 12.97
CA LYS A 131 -25.45 9.92 11.75
C LYS A 131 -24.63 10.61 10.67
N LEU A 132 -24.38 9.91 9.56
CA LEU A 132 -23.74 10.48 8.37
C LEU A 132 -24.80 11.19 7.52
N ILE A 133 -24.69 12.51 7.40
CA ILE A 133 -25.66 13.38 6.72
C ILE A 133 -25.09 13.92 5.40
N ASP A 134 -25.97 14.54 4.61
CA ASP A 134 -25.63 15.30 3.40
C ASP A 134 -25.01 14.52 2.23
N LEU A 135 -25.86 13.94 1.39
CA LEU A 135 -25.48 13.31 0.12
C LEU A 135 -25.46 14.30 -1.06
N GLY A 136 -25.24 15.58 -0.82
CA GLY A 136 -25.25 16.63 -1.85
C GLY A 136 -24.15 16.47 -2.92
N ALA A 137 -23.07 15.78 -2.59
CA ALA A 137 -21.97 15.42 -3.50
C ALA A 137 -22.01 13.96 -3.98
N ALA A 138 -23.02 13.19 -3.55
CA ALA A 138 -23.05 11.75 -3.78
C ALA A 138 -23.21 11.40 -5.26
N ARG A 139 -22.71 10.23 -5.64
CA ARG A 139 -22.79 9.75 -7.03
C ARG A 139 -23.12 8.27 -7.08
N LEU A 140 -23.84 7.89 -8.12
CA LEU A 140 -24.00 6.50 -8.52
C LEU A 140 -22.75 6.05 -9.29
N PHE A 141 -22.10 5.01 -8.79
CA PHE A 141 -21.01 4.37 -9.52
C PHE A 141 -21.53 3.80 -10.86
N LYS A 142 -20.77 3.99 -11.93
CA LYS A 142 -21.09 3.51 -13.29
C LYS A 142 -19.86 2.81 -13.88
N ASP A 143 -19.96 1.52 -14.18
CA ASP A 143 -18.87 0.78 -14.80
C ASP A 143 -18.47 1.38 -16.16
N GLY A 144 -17.16 1.49 -16.41
CA GLY A 144 -16.60 1.80 -17.74
C GLY A 144 -16.34 3.27 -18.07
N LYS A 145 -16.22 4.18 -17.09
CA LYS A 145 -15.77 5.57 -17.32
C LYS A 145 -14.35 5.81 -16.80
N PRO A 146 -13.48 6.50 -17.57
CA PRO A 146 -12.08 6.69 -17.18
C PRO A 146 -11.87 7.74 -16.08
N CYS A 147 -12.77 8.73 -15.95
CA CYS A 147 -12.62 9.82 -14.99
C CYS A 147 -13.97 10.46 -14.61
N ASP A 148 -13.97 11.25 -13.53
CA ASP A 148 -15.12 12.03 -13.11
C ASP A 148 -15.34 13.28 -13.99
N THR A 149 -16.60 13.59 -14.28
CA THR A 149 -16.99 14.74 -15.13
C THR A 149 -17.12 16.05 -14.36
N GLU A 150 -17.09 16.02 -13.03
CA GLU A 150 -17.17 17.19 -12.14
C GLU A 150 -16.15 17.02 -11.00
N GLN A 151 -15.21 17.98 -10.89
CA GLN A 151 -14.30 18.09 -9.75
C GLN A 151 -15.09 18.57 -8.53
N ILE A 152 -15.26 17.71 -7.53
CA ILE A 152 -16.03 18.01 -6.32
C ILE A 152 -15.30 17.39 -5.13
N GLY A 153 -14.90 18.22 -4.17
CA GLY A 153 -14.31 17.78 -2.91
C GLY A 153 -14.14 18.93 -1.92
N THR A 154 -14.33 18.66 -0.63
CA THR A 154 -13.95 19.59 0.44
C THR A 154 -12.45 19.46 0.74
N ARG A 155 -11.73 20.59 0.74
CA ARG A 155 -10.28 20.65 1.02
C ARG A 155 -9.95 19.98 2.36
N GLY A 156 -8.97 19.08 2.38
CA GLY A 156 -8.51 18.37 3.58
C GLY A 156 -9.16 17.00 3.83
N TYR A 157 -10.33 16.71 3.22
CA TYR A 157 -11.05 15.44 3.41
C TYR A 157 -11.26 14.67 2.10
N ALA A 158 -11.33 15.36 0.96
CA ALA A 158 -11.59 14.72 -0.33
C ALA A 158 -10.43 13.85 -0.81
N ALA A 159 -10.74 12.69 -1.37
CA ALA A 159 -9.74 11.80 -1.93
C ALA A 159 -9.10 12.40 -3.20
N PRO A 160 -7.83 12.13 -3.51
CA PRO A 160 -7.13 12.66 -4.68
C PRO A 160 -7.93 12.48 -5.99
N GLU A 161 -8.53 11.32 -6.22
CA GLU A 161 -9.30 11.03 -7.43
C GLU A 161 -10.47 11.99 -7.67
N GLN A 162 -11.02 12.63 -6.62
CA GLN A 162 -12.12 13.57 -6.72
C GLN A 162 -11.74 14.90 -7.40
N TYR A 163 -10.45 15.17 -7.57
CA TYR A 163 -9.91 16.31 -8.29
C TYR A 163 -9.67 16.02 -9.79
N GLY A 164 -10.02 14.83 -10.28
CA GLY A 164 -10.09 14.51 -11.71
C GLY A 164 -9.15 13.41 -12.21
N PHE A 165 -8.38 12.75 -11.33
CA PHE A 165 -7.36 11.77 -11.72
C PHE A 165 -7.89 10.35 -11.96
N ASN A 166 -9.03 9.98 -11.37
CA ASN A 166 -9.64 8.65 -11.49
C ASN A 166 -11.16 8.73 -11.21
N GLN A 167 -11.91 7.67 -11.51
CA GLN A 167 -13.32 7.58 -11.16
C GLN A 167 -13.50 7.37 -9.64
N SER A 168 -14.35 8.17 -8.99
CA SER A 168 -14.69 7.96 -7.58
C SER A 168 -15.44 6.64 -7.38
N ASP A 169 -15.02 5.83 -6.40
CA ASP A 169 -15.66 4.59 -5.99
C ASP A 169 -15.76 4.47 -4.46
N ALA A 170 -16.19 3.32 -3.92
CA ALA A 170 -16.33 3.12 -2.48
C ALA A 170 -15.07 3.47 -1.66
N ARG A 171 -13.88 3.42 -2.26
CA ARG A 171 -12.58 3.70 -1.62
C ARG A 171 -12.31 5.20 -1.49
N THR A 172 -13.05 6.03 -2.21
CA THR A 172 -13.09 7.49 -2.04
C THR A 172 -13.63 7.85 -0.65
N ASP A 173 -14.72 7.20 -0.23
CA ASP A 173 -15.28 7.40 1.11
C ASP A 173 -14.37 6.87 2.22
N ILE A 174 -13.60 5.81 1.94
CA ILE A 174 -12.62 5.24 2.90
C ILE A 174 -11.46 6.21 3.14
N TYR A 175 -11.00 6.93 2.12
CA TYR A 175 -10.00 7.99 2.29
C TYR A 175 -10.52 9.09 3.22
N ALA A 176 -11.72 9.58 2.93
CA ALA A 176 -12.36 10.63 3.71
C ALA A 176 -12.59 10.19 5.17
N ALA A 177 -13.05 8.96 5.39
CA ALA A 177 -13.14 8.38 6.74
C ALA A 177 -11.77 8.23 7.42
N GLY A 178 -10.69 7.99 6.66
CA GLY A 178 -9.32 8.01 7.15
C GLY A 178 -8.87 9.37 7.66
N THR A 179 -9.22 10.45 6.94
CA THR A 179 -8.94 11.81 7.38
C THR A 179 -9.74 12.19 8.64
N VAL A 180 -11.00 11.78 8.75
CA VAL A 180 -11.81 11.93 9.97
C VAL A 180 -11.19 11.16 11.15
N LEU A 181 -10.74 9.92 10.92
CA LEU A 181 -10.03 9.14 11.94
C LEU A 181 -8.76 9.85 12.41
N HIS A 182 -7.97 10.40 11.49
CA HIS A 182 -6.76 11.15 11.83
C HIS A 182 -7.07 12.35 12.73
N VAL A 183 -8.08 13.15 12.38
CA VAL A 183 -8.54 14.31 13.16
C VAL A 183 -8.98 13.89 14.56
N LEU A 184 -9.79 12.83 14.68
CA LEU A 184 -10.25 12.34 15.98
C LEU A 184 -9.10 11.86 16.88
N MET A 185 -8.07 11.26 16.27
CA MET A 185 -6.97 10.62 16.98
C MET A 185 -5.82 11.57 17.34
N ALA A 186 -5.68 12.69 16.64
CA ALA A 186 -4.57 13.64 16.78
C ALA A 186 -4.32 14.07 18.24
N ARG A 187 -5.38 14.24 19.03
CA ARG A 187 -5.29 14.72 20.41
C ARG A 187 -4.86 13.67 21.45
N PHE A 188 -4.82 12.39 21.09
CA PHE A 188 -4.52 11.30 22.04
C PHE A 188 -3.06 10.81 21.99
N GLY A 189 -2.23 11.40 21.12
CA GLY A 189 -0.79 11.13 21.04
C GLY A 189 -0.45 9.64 20.93
N GLU A 190 0.43 9.13 21.80
CA GLU A 190 0.86 7.72 21.80
C GLU A 190 -0.31 6.73 21.97
N GLY A 191 -1.36 7.13 22.69
CA GLY A 191 -2.55 6.30 22.91
C GLY A 191 -3.31 5.94 21.63
N ALA A 192 -3.03 6.65 20.53
CA ALA A 192 -3.64 6.45 19.23
C ALA A 192 -2.70 5.87 18.15
N LYS A 193 -1.47 5.47 18.49
CA LYS A 193 -0.47 4.98 17.52
C LYS A 193 -0.98 3.87 16.59
N ALA A 194 -1.78 2.93 17.11
CA ALA A 194 -2.38 1.87 16.32
C ALA A 194 -3.46 2.38 15.35
N TYR A 195 -4.22 3.42 15.71
CA TYR A 195 -5.23 4.04 14.87
C TYR A 195 -4.61 4.95 13.80
N ASN A 196 -3.49 5.61 14.10
CA ASN A 196 -2.75 6.39 13.12
C ASN A 196 -2.25 5.52 11.94
N ALA A 197 -1.88 4.26 12.21
CA ALA A 197 -1.54 3.32 11.14
C ALA A 197 -2.76 2.95 10.27
N VAL A 198 -3.95 2.82 10.86
CA VAL A 198 -5.20 2.60 10.12
C VAL A 198 -5.53 3.84 9.28
N ALA A 199 -5.44 5.04 9.87
CA ALA A 199 -5.66 6.30 9.18
C ALA A 199 -4.69 6.47 8.00
N ALA A 200 -3.39 6.25 8.21
CA ALA A 200 -2.37 6.32 7.17
C ALA A 200 -2.63 5.35 6.00
N ARG A 201 -3.19 4.17 6.29
CA ARG A 201 -3.61 3.24 5.24
C ARG A 201 -4.86 3.71 4.51
N CYS A 202 -5.84 4.27 5.21
CA CYS A 202 -7.01 4.86 4.58
C CYS A 202 -6.65 6.05 3.67
N THR A 203 -5.70 6.88 4.07
CA THR A 203 -5.31 8.12 3.35
C THR A 203 -4.19 7.91 2.32
N GLN A 204 -3.96 6.67 1.89
CA GLN A 204 -3.03 6.41 0.78
C GLN A 204 -3.53 7.10 -0.49
N LEU A 205 -2.62 7.71 -1.25
CA LEU A 205 -2.96 8.45 -2.47
C LEU A 205 -3.72 7.55 -3.46
N GLU A 206 -3.21 6.34 -3.65
CA GLU A 206 -3.76 5.33 -4.52
C GLU A 206 -4.94 4.56 -3.87
N PRO A 207 -6.17 4.57 -4.45
CA PRO A 207 -7.35 3.90 -3.88
C PRO A 207 -7.15 2.41 -3.54
N GLN A 208 -6.35 1.69 -4.35
CA GLN A 208 -6.00 0.28 -4.13
C GLN A 208 -5.20 -0.01 -2.86
N ASN A 209 -4.46 0.97 -2.35
CA ASN A 209 -3.61 0.81 -1.18
C ASN A 209 -4.41 1.02 0.12
N ARG A 210 -5.63 1.56 -0.01
CA ARG A 210 -6.60 1.75 1.06
C ARG A 210 -7.27 0.43 1.42
N TYR A 211 -8.06 0.42 2.49
CA TYR A 211 -9.00 -0.68 2.69
C TYR A 211 -9.99 -0.71 1.52
N GLN A 212 -10.30 -1.89 0.99
CA GLN A 212 -11.13 -2.00 -0.21
C GLN A 212 -12.64 -1.95 0.10
N SER A 213 -13.02 -1.98 1.38
CA SER A 213 -14.41 -1.85 1.81
C SER A 213 -14.51 -1.26 3.20
N ALA A 214 -15.66 -0.66 3.52
CA ALA A 214 -15.97 -0.20 4.87
C ALA A 214 -15.90 -1.34 5.91
N LYS A 215 -16.21 -2.58 5.51
CA LYS A 215 -16.04 -3.78 6.35
C LYS A 215 -14.58 -4.05 6.69
N ALA A 216 -13.67 -3.95 5.71
CA ALA A 216 -12.24 -4.14 5.93
C ALA A 216 -11.65 -3.07 6.87
N MET A 217 -12.06 -1.80 6.68
CA MET A 217 -11.69 -0.71 7.57
C MET A 217 -12.20 -0.97 9.01
N LYS A 218 -13.46 -1.39 9.17
CA LYS A 218 -14.04 -1.72 10.48
C LYS A 218 -13.28 -2.84 11.20
N THR A 219 -12.88 -3.88 10.47
CA THR A 219 -12.05 -4.96 11.04
C THR A 219 -10.71 -4.44 11.53
N ALA A 220 -10.06 -3.55 10.78
CA ALA A 220 -8.79 -2.96 11.16
C ALA A 220 -8.90 -2.07 12.41
N LEU A 221 -9.96 -1.27 12.52
CA LEU A 221 -10.27 -0.48 13.73
C LEU A 221 -10.40 -1.39 14.96
N ARG A 222 -11.13 -2.51 14.83
CA ARG A 222 -11.25 -3.50 15.90
C ARG A 222 -9.92 -4.13 16.26
N MET A 223 -9.10 -4.51 15.28
CA MET A 223 -7.76 -5.07 15.54
C MET A 223 -6.84 -4.08 16.25
N ALA A 224 -6.89 -2.79 15.89
CA ALA A 224 -6.14 -1.74 16.58
C ALA A 224 -6.55 -1.64 18.07
N LYS A 225 -7.84 -1.78 18.36
CA LYS A 225 -8.38 -1.89 19.72
C LYS A 225 -7.83 -3.11 20.48
N TYR A 226 -7.78 -4.28 19.85
CA TYR A 226 -7.30 -5.52 20.48
C TYR A 226 -5.78 -5.53 20.74
N LYS A 227 -4.96 -4.92 19.87
CA LYS A 227 -3.50 -4.84 20.06
C LYS A 227 -3.12 -4.10 21.35
N LYS A 228 -3.93 -3.11 21.75
CA LYS A 228 -3.84 -2.40 23.04
C LYS A 228 -4.15 -3.33 24.23
N HIS A 229 -5.16 -4.19 24.12
CA HIS A 229 -5.55 -5.12 25.19
C HIS A 229 -4.54 -6.27 25.40
N ILE A 230 -3.91 -6.76 24.34
CA ILE A 230 -2.85 -7.80 24.46
C ILE A 230 -1.61 -7.23 25.15
N GLN A 231 -1.21 -5.99 24.85
CA GLN A 231 -0.10 -5.33 25.55
C GLN A 231 -0.42 -5.12 27.04
N ILE A 232 -1.61 -4.61 27.38
CA ILE A 232 -2.02 -4.43 28.78
C ILE A 232 -2.09 -5.78 29.54
N GLY A 233 -2.61 -6.82 28.89
CA GLY A 233 -2.68 -8.17 29.45
C GLY A 233 -1.30 -8.81 29.67
N ALA A 234 -0.37 -8.63 28.71
CA ALA A 234 1.01 -9.09 28.84
C ALA A 234 1.78 -8.35 29.95
N TRP A 235 1.50 -7.06 30.14
CA TRP A 235 2.08 -6.27 31.24
C TRP A 235 1.52 -6.71 32.60
N ALA A 236 0.22 -6.97 32.70
CA ALA A 236 -0.40 -7.48 33.93
C ALA A 236 0.14 -8.89 34.28
N LEU A 237 0.33 -9.77 33.29
CA LEU A 237 0.97 -11.08 33.49
C LEU A 237 2.43 -10.93 33.91
N GLY A 238 3.18 -10.01 33.30
CA GLY A 238 4.57 -9.72 33.67
C GLY A 238 4.70 -9.20 35.10
N ILE A 239 3.81 -8.32 35.55
CA ILE A 239 3.76 -7.82 36.93
C ILE A 239 3.37 -8.94 37.90
N ALA A 240 2.39 -9.78 37.55
CA ALA A 240 2.01 -10.94 38.36
C ALA A 240 3.14 -11.97 38.48
N ALA A 241 3.87 -12.23 37.39
CA ALA A 241 5.05 -13.08 37.39
C ALA A 241 6.19 -12.49 38.23
N ALA A 242 6.44 -11.18 38.14
CA ALA A 242 7.42 -10.50 38.98
C ALA A 242 7.05 -10.54 40.46
N ALA A 243 5.77 -10.30 40.81
CA ALA A 243 5.27 -10.43 42.18
C ALA A 243 5.38 -11.88 42.69
N GLY A 244 5.12 -12.87 41.82
CA GLY A 244 5.34 -14.29 42.09
C GLY A 244 6.81 -14.61 42.37
N CYS A 245 7.75 -14.09 41.57
CA CYS A 245 9.19 -14.24 41.79
C CYS A 245 9.66 -13.59 43.10
N VAL A 246 9.13 -12.42 43.47
CA VAL A 246 9.42 -11.76 44.75
C VAL A 246 8.87 -12.58 45.92
N ALA A 247 7.65 -13.11 45.82
CA ALA A 247 7.10 -14.01 46.83
C ALA A 247 7.93 -15.28 46.98
N LEU A 248 8.37 -15.88 45.87
CA LEU A 248 9.25 -17.06 45.86
C LEU A 248 10.61 -16.75 46.49
N ALA A 249 11.20 -15.60 46.16
CA ALA A 249 12.43 -15.13 46.77
C ALA A 249 12.27 -14.91 48.28
N CYS A 250 11.18 -14.28 48.73
CA CYS A 250 10.88 -14.13 50.16
C CYS A 250 10.75 -15.48 50.88
N THR A 251 10.17 -16.50 50.24
CA THR A 251 10.11 -17.87 50.82
C THR A 251 11.46 -18.56 50.83
N LEU A 252 12.30 -18.36 49.81
CA LEU A 252 13.64 -18.93 49.72
C LEU A 252 14.58 -18.30 50.76
N PHE A 253 14.51 -16.98 50.96
CA PHE A 253 15.23 -16.30 52.03
C PHE A 253 14.76 -16.70 53.42
N ALA A 254 13.46 -16.94 53.63
CA ALA A 254 12.94 -17.50 54.88
C ALA A 254 13.39 -18.95 55.12
N SER A 255 13.68 -19.71 54.07
CA SER A 255 14.17 -21.10 54.17
C SER A 255 15.69 -21.23 54.35
N ALA A 256 16.47 -20.21 53.95
CA ALA A 256 17.93 -20.22 54.01
C ALA A 256 18.49 -20.12 55.44
N ASP A 257 17.71 -19.61 56.40
CA ASP A 257 18.07 -19.60 57.82
C ASP A 257 17.83 -20.96 58.52
N ALA A 258 17.17 -21.92 57.87
CA ALA A 258 16.69 -23.14 58.53
C ALA A 258 17.58 -24.39 58.35
N ASN A 259 18.53 -24.41 57.39
CA ASN A 259 19.29 -25.63 57.05
C ASN A 259 20.80 -25.43 57.12
N ALA A 260 21.30 -25.09 58.31
CA ALA A 260 22.66 -25.42 58.73
C ALA A 260 22.57 -26.58 59.72
N ASN A 261 22.51 -27.83 59.22
CA ASN A 261 23.02 -29.03 59.90
C ASN A 261 22.69 -30.33 59.13
N ALA A 262 23.74 -31.16 59.03
CA ALA A 262 23.75 -32.62 58.91
C ALA A 262 23.87 -33.27 57.52
N ASP A 263 24.77 -34.26 57.52
CA ASP A 263 25.43 -35.00 56.45
C ASP A 263 24.65 -36.19 55.84
N VAL A 264 25.13 -36.55 54.65
CA VAL A 264 24.97 -37.69 53.70
C VAL A 264 25.36 -39.06 54.36
N PRO A 265 25.11 -40.33 53.86
CA PRO A 265 24.91 -40.82 52.46
C PRO A 265 23.92 -41.98 52.09
N ALA A 266 23.66 -42.03 50.76
CA ALA A 266 23.78 -43.13 49.77
C ALA A 266 22.78 -44.32 49.61
N SER A 267 22.34 -44.41 48.33
CA SER A 267 22.22 -45.58 47.43
C SER A 267 20.89 -46.34 47.26
N ALA A 268 20.63 -46.65 45.98
CA ALA A 268 19.81 -47.72 45.38
C ALA A 268 18.37 -47.41 44.93
N GLU A 269 18.16 -47.49 43.61
CA GLU A 269 16.90 -47.81 42.88
C GLU A 269 16.45 -49.28 43.14
N PRO A 270 15.26 -49.80 42.73
CA PRO A 270 14.32 -49.36 41.66
C PRO A 270 12.78 -49.47 41.93
N THR A 271 11.99 -48.96 40.96
CA THR A 271 10.54 -49.09 40.55
C THR A 271 9.61 -50.19 41.14
N PRO A 272 8.28 -50.24 40.81
CA PRO A 272 7.23 -49.26 40.42
C PRO A 272 5.84 -49.53 41.12
N VAL A 273 4.74 -48.89 40.67
CA VAL A 273 3.36 -49.44 40.38
C VAL A 273 2.19 -48.47 40.71
N GLN A 274 1.47 -48.11 39.62
CA GLN A 274 0.02 -47.95 39.36
C GLN A 274 -0.98 -47.41 40.41
N GLU A 275 -1.93 -46.55 39.95
CA GLU A 275 -3.33 -46.90 39.58
C GLU A 275 -4.09 -45.63 39.12
N ALA A 276 -4.70 -45.60 37.91
CA ALA A 276 -6.11 -45.91 37.57
C ALA A 276 -7.01 -44.63 37.63
N ASN A 277 -8.00 -44.33 36.77
CA ASN A 277 -8.90 -45.13 35.94
C ASN A 277 -9.76 -44.23 34.99
N ALA A 278 -10.26 -44.83 33.89
CA ALA A 278 -11.63 -44.73 33.32
C ALA A 278 -12.11 -43.39 32.67
N ASP A 279 -12.88 -43.29 31.57
CA ASP A 279 -13.55 -44.23 30.64
C ASP A 279 -14.09 -43.44 29.40
N ALA A 280 -14.42 -44.18 28.33
CA ALA A 280 -15.43 -43.96 27.27
C ALA A 280 -15.28 -42.94 26.09
N THR A 281 -15.28 -43.52 24.88
CA THR A 281 -15.60 -42.98 23.52
C THR A 281 -17.11 -43.17 23.19
N PRO A 282 -17.71 -42.74 22.02
CA PRO A 282 -17.46 -43.21 20.63
C PRO A 282 -17.45 -42.08 19.53
N GLU A 283 -16.52 -42.10 18.57
CA GLU A 283 -16.60 -42.59 17.15
C GLU A 283 -17.41 -41.77 16.13
N ALA A 284 -16.72 -41.35 15.04
CA ALA A 284 -17.10 -41.64 13.66
C ALA A 284 -15.88 -41.47 12.72
N THR A 285 -15.43 -42.58 12.14
CA THR A 285 -14.34 -42.76 11.17
C THR A 285 -14.86 -42.64 9.73
N ILE A 286 -14.03 -42.13 8.80
CA ILE A 286 -14.25 -42.22 7.35
C ILE A 286 -13.26 -43.23 6.77
N ASP A 287 -13.81 -44.21 6.05
CA ASP A 287 -13.14 -45.32 5.38
C ASP A 287 -12.61 -44.87 4.00
N VAL A 288 -11.38 -45.27 3.66
CA VAL A 288 -10.72 -44.97 2.39
C VAL A 288 -10.26 -46.28 1.78
N THR A 289 -11.16 -46.97 1.08
CA THR A 289 -10.78 -47.91 0.04
C THR A 289 -11.86 -47.96 -1.03
N ASP A 290 -11.44 -47.69 -2.27
CA ASP A 290 -11.86 -48.37 -3.52
C ASP A 290 -12.02 -47.41 -4.70
N LEU A 291 -10.95 -47.26 -5.50
CA LEU A 291 -11.06 -46.84 -6.90
C LEU A 291 -9.94 -47.51 -7.71
N THR A 292 -10.26 -48.68 -8.28
CA THR A 292 -9.44 -49.34 -9.30
C THR A 292 -9.93 -48.98 -10.72
N ALA A 293 -9.01 -48.36 -11.49
CA ALA A 293 -8.78 -48.36 -12.94
C ALA A 293 -9.94 -48.49 -13.98
N VAL A 294 -10.07 -47.50 -14.87
CA VAL A 294 -10.41 -47.63 -16.32
C VAL A 294 -9.73 -46.45 -17.12
N PRO A 295 -9.22 -46.62 -18.37
CA PRO A 295 -8.05 -45.92 -18.91
C PRO A 295 -8.29 -44.71 -19.84
N TYR A 296 -7.23 -43.92 -20.07
CA TYR A 296 -7.09 -42.78 -21.00
C TYR A 296 -7.12 -43.18 -22.50
N PRO A 297 -7.51 -42.28 -23.44
CA PRO A 297 -6.58 -41.32 -24.10
C PRO A 297 -7.26 -39.93 -24.36
N THR A 298 -6.65 -38.80 -24.71
CA THR A 298 -5.43 -38.44 -25.45
C THR A 298 -5.01 -37.01 -25.07
N VAL A 299 -3.71 -36.74 -25.21
CA VAL A 299 -2.91 -35.58 -24.82
C VAL A 299 -3.39 -34.22 -25.37
N THR A 300 -3.43 -33.22 -24.48
CA THR A 300 -2.97 -31.85 -24.78
C THR A 300 -2.03 -31.49 -23.63
N PRO A 301 -0.76 -31.12 -23.84
CA PRO A 301 0.08 -30.71 -22.73
C PRO A 301 -0.42 -29.35 -22.25
N LYS A 302 -1.34 -29.35 -21.29
CA LYS A 302 -1.50 -28.21 -20.39
C LYS A 302 -0.31 -28.29 -19.45
N VAL A 303 0.77 -27.57 -19.76
CA VAL A 303 1.71 -27.14 -18.73
C VAL A 303 0.91 -26.20 -17.82
N VAL A 304 0.25 -26.80 -16.83
CA VAL A 304 -0.34 -26.07 -15.72
C VAL A 304 0.85 -25.63 -14.89
N VAL A 305 1.35 -24.42 -15.14
CA VAL A 305 2.22 -23.73 -14.20
C VAL A 305 1.53 -23.80 -12.85
N LYS A 306 2.18 -24.47 -11.90
CA LYS A 306 1.61 -24.68 -10.58
C LYS A 306 1.81 -23.37 -9.81
N ALA A 307 0.76 -22.56 -9.74
CA ALA A 307 0.76 -21.39 -8.86
C ALA A 307 1.21 -21.84 -7.45
N VAL A 308 2.19 -21.15 -6.90
CA VAL A 308 2.75 -21.49 -5.59
C VAL A 308 1.87 -20.80 -4.55
N SER A 309 1.23 -21.55 -3.66
CA SER A 309 0.36 -20.94 -2.63
C SER A 309 1.17 -20.02 -1.71
N ASP A 310 0.57 -18.90 -1.28
CA ASP A 310 1.17 -17.95 -0.32
C ASP A 310 1.75 -18.65 0.93
N GLY A 311 1.10 -19.71 1.43
CA GLY A 311 1.60 -20.49 2.56
C GLY A 311 2.96 -21.15 2.28
N LEU A 312 3.19 -21.65 1.07
CA LEU A 312 4.45 -22.29 0.68
C LEU A 312 5.56 -21.26 0.42
N LEU A 313 5.22 -20.08 -0.09
CA LEU A 313 6.16 -18.96 -0.21
C LEU A 313 6.61 -18.45 1.17
N ASN A 314 5.65 -18.27 2.09
CA ASN A 314 5.96 -17.85 3.47
C ASN A 314 6.80 -18.88 4.23
N MET A 315 6.66 -20.17 3.93
CA MET A 315 7.53 -21.20 4.49
C MET A 315 9.00 -21.08 4.05
N HIS A 316 9.26 -20.52 2.87
CA HIS A 316 10.61 -20.31 2.34
C HIS A 316 11.14 -18.90 2.58
N PHE A 317 10.35 -18.03 3.21
CA PHE A 317 10.75 -16.70 3.62
C PHE A 317 10.93 -16.65 5.13
N ASP A 318 12.19 -16.64 5.57
CA ASP A 318 12.55 -16.36 6.96
C ASP A 318 13.15 -14.95 7.07
N PRO A 319 12.49 -14.01 7.79
CA PRO A 319 13.01 -12.65 7.97
C PRO A 319 14.32 -12.60 8.76
N ASP A 320 14.61 -13.64 9.56
CA ASP A 320 15.82 -13.75 10.38
C ASP A 320 16.90 -14.63 9.71
N ALA A 321 16.73 -14.95 8.42
CA ALA A 321 17.65 -15.79 7.68
C ALA A 321 19.08 -15.23 7.63
N GLN A 322 20.07 -16.12 7.77
CA GLN A 322 21.48 -15.75 7.66
C GLN A 322 21.92 -15.79 6.20
N LYS A 323 22.85 -14.91 5.80
CA LYS A 323 23.41 -14.94 4.44
C LYS A 323 24.55 -15.95 4.36
N ALA A 324 24.46 -16.91 3.45
CA ALA A 324 25.56 -17.81 3.12
C ALA A 324 26.63 -17.10 2.28
N ASP A 325 27.83 -17.68 2.26
CA ASP A 325 28.86 -17.32 1.28
C ASP A 325 28.36 -17.60 -0.16
N VAL A 326 28.90 -16.85 -1.12
CA VAL A 326 28.58 -17.01 -2.53
C VAL A 326 29.06 -18.38 -3.01
N ILE A 327 28.15 -19.17 -3.60
CA ILE A 327 28.46 -20.46 -4.21
C ILE A 327 28.69 -20.25 -5.70
N THR A 328 29.95 -20.27 -6.13
CA THR A 328 30.30 -20.21 -7.56
C THR A 328 30.17 -21.59 -8.20
N THR A 329 29.44 -21.66 -9.31
CA THR A 329 29.12 -22.87 -10.06
C THR A 329 29.74 -22.80 -11.45
N ARG A 330 30.40 -23.88 -11.85
CA ARG A 330 31.13 -24.02 -13.13
C ARG A 330 30.57 -25.11 -14.03
N SER A 331 29.49 -25.75 -13.59
CA SER A 331 28.78 -26.74 -14.39
C SER A 331 27.31 -26.78 -13.98
N GLU A 332 26.49 -27.31 -14.87
CA GLU A 332 25.07 -27.54 -14.60
C GLU A 332 24.84 -28.46 -13.38
N ALA A 333 25.69 -29.47 -13.20
CA ALA A 333 25.60 -30.37 -12.05
C ALA A 333 25.86 -29.63 -10.72
N GLU A 334 26.88 -28.76 -10.69
CA GLU A 334 27.18 -27.93 -9.52
C GLU A 334 26.04 -26.94 -9.23
N PHE A 335 25.42 -26.38 -10.27
CA PHE A 335 24.26 -25.51 -10.11
C PHE A 335 23.09 -26.23 -9.44
N TYR A 336 22.70 -27.41 -9.93
CA TYR A 336 21.59 -28.14 -9.32
C TYR A 336 21.90 -28.67 -7.91
N GLU A 337 23.15 -28.98 -7.60
CA GLU A 337 23.56 -29.32 -6.24
C GLU A 337 23.41 -28.12 -5.29
N ALA A 338 23.94 -26.95 -5.69
CA ALA A 338 23.80 -25.71 -4.93
C ALA A 338 22.33 -25.29 -4.78
N TYR A 339 21.56 -25.36 -5.86
CA TYR A 339 20.14 -25.08 -5.87
C TYR A 339 19.35 -26.02 -4.96
N SER A 340 19.61 -27.33 -5.04
CA SER A 340 18.96 -28.32 -4.19
C SER A 340 19.22 -28.02 -2.71
N ARG A 341 20.47 -27.71 -2.35
CA ARG A 341 20.80 -27.28 -0.99
C ARG A 341 20.02 -26.04 -0.56
N ALA A 342 20.00 -25.01 -1.41
CA ALA A 342 19.33 -23.75 -1.10
C ALA A 342 17.80 -23.89 -0.97
N SER A 343 17.18 -24.68 -1.85
CA SER A 343 15.73 -24.91 -1.84
C SER A 343 15.25 -25.70 -0.62
N ASN A 344 16.12 -26.49 0.01
CA ASN A 344 15.78 -27.27 1.20
C ASN A 344 16.14 -26.58 2.53
N ASP A 345 16.71 -25.37 2.48
CA ASP A 345 17.16 -24.61 3.65
C ASP A 345 16.60 -23.17 3.64
N PRO A 346 15.35 -22.99 4.10
CA PRO A 346 14.66 -21.69 4.05
C PRO A 346 15.21 -20.66 5.05
N HIS A 347 16.04 -21.09 6.00
CA HIS A 347 16.62 -20.24 7.06
C HIS A 347 17.93 -19.58 6.64
N THR A 348 18.38 -19.84 5.41
CA THR A 348 19.63 -19.30 4.87
C THR A 348 19.38 -18.70 3.48
N VAL A 349 19.89 -17.49 3.27
CA VAL A 349 19.90 -16.83 1.97
C VAL A 349 21.15 -17.26 1.19
N TYR A 350 20.95 -17.90 0.04
CA TYR A 350 22.01 -18.39 -0.82
C TYR A 350 22.19 -17.50 -2.05
N THR A 351 23.43 -17.09 -2.32
CA THR A 351 23.81 -16.51 -3.62
C THR A 351 24.51 -17.59 -4.45
N ILE A 352 23.91 -17.99 -5.56
CA ILE A 352 24.44 -18.99 -6.50
C ILE A 352 24.94 -18.23 -7.74
N GLU A 353 26.25 -18.21 -7.94
CA GLU A 353 26.88 -17.53 -9.07
C GLU A 353 27.15 -18.52 -10.20
N LEU A 354 26.59 -18.23 -11.38
CA LEU A 354 26.83 -18.95 -12.62
C LEU A 354 27.95 -18.25 -13.39
N THR A 355 29.05 -18.97 -13.66
CA THR A 355 30.21 -18.44 -14.41
C THR A 355 30.43 -19.10 -15.77
N GLU A 356 29.60 -20.07 -16.14
CA GLU A 356 29.62 -20.74 -17.43
C GLU A 356 28.20 -20.87 -17.98
N GLY A 357 28.06 -20.92 -19.31
CA GLY A 357 26.74 -21.01 -19.95
C GLY A 357 25.98 -22.27 -19.54
N MET A 358 24.68 -22.14 -19.27
CA MET A 358 23.81 -23.23 -18.82
C MET A 358 22.48 -23.21 -19.57
N THR A 359 21.92 -24.38 -19.86
CA THR A 359 20.55 -24.53 -20.35
C THR A 359 19.72 -25.25 -19.29
N LEU A 360 18.53 -24.76 -18.97
CA LEU A 360 17.67 -25.44 -18.00
C LEU A 360 17.11 -26.75 -18.56
N GLU A 361 17.39 -27.86 -17.90
CA GLU A 361 16.79 -29.17 -18.18
C GLU A 361 15.36 -29.34 -17.64
N ARG A 362 14.95 -28.51 -16.67
CA ARG A 362 13.65 -28.62 -15.98
C ARG A 362 13.15 -27.26 -15.52
N ASP A 363 11.86 -27.20 -15.17
CA ASP A 363 11.28 -26.02 -14.54
C ASP A 363 12.09 -25.62 -13.29
N LEU A 364 12.45 -24.34 -13.22
CA LEU A 364 13.22 -23.78 -12.11
C LEU A 364 12.31 -22.90 -11.27
N ILE A 365 12.38 -23.05 -9.94
CA ILE A 365 11.69 -22.17 -8.99
C ILE A 365 12.75 -21.45 -8.17
N VAL A 366 12.96 -20.16 -8.44
CA VAL A 366 13.86 -19.33 -7.62
C VAL A 366 13.07 -18.92 -6.38
N TRP A 367 13.35 -19.52 -5.24
CA TRP A 367 12.68 -19.24 -3.96
C TRP A 367 13.11 -17.90 -3.35
N PRO A 368 12.32 -17.30 -2.42
CA PRO A 368 12.66 -16.04 -1.78
C PRO A 368 14.04 -15.98 -1.11
N ASN A 369 14.57 -17.12 -0.66
CA ASN A 369 15.89 -17.25 -0.05
C ASN A 369 17.02 -17.50 -1.06
N ILE A 370 16.76 -17.47 -2.38
CA ILE A 370 17.74 -17.75 -3.43
C ILE A 370 17.98 -16.51 -4.28
N GLU A 371 19.25 -16.15 -4.42
CA GLU A 371 19.76 -15.19 -5.40
C GLU A 371 20.58 -15.94 -6.45
N ILE A 372 20.18 -15.85 -7.73
CA ILE A 372 20.96 -16.36 -8.86
C ILE A 372 21.70 -15.19 -9.49
N LYS A 373 23.02 -15.25 -9.51
CA LYS A 373 23.87 -14.25 -10.17
C LYS A 373 24.48 -14.84 -11.43
N ILE A 374 24.33 -14.17 -12.56
CA ILE A 374 24.87 -14.60 -13.84
C ILE A 374 26.02 -13.65 -14.18
N SER A 375 27.25 -14.16 -14.10
CA SER A 375 28.46 -13.35 -14.17
C SER A 375 29.21 -13.55 -15.49
N LEU A 376 29.73 -12.44 -16.04
CA LEU A 376 30.71 -12.31 -17.14
C LEU A 376 30.44 -13.17 -18.39
N SER A 377 29.86 -12.56 -19.43
CA SER A 377 29.72 -13.17 -20.78
C SER A 377 29.04 -14.54 -20.79
N THR A 378 28.21 -14.80 -19.77
CA THR A 378 27.56 -16.09 -19.56
C THR A 378 26.11 -16.04 -20.01
N THR A 379 25.61 -17.13 -20.59
CA THR A 379 24.19 -17.24 -20.99
C THR A 379 23.47 -18.30 -20.16
N LEU A 380 22.36 -17.93 -19.51
CA LEU A 380 21.38 -18.87 -18.97
C LEU A 380 20.22 -19.00 -19.98
N THR A 381 20.06 -20.18 -20.56
CA THR A 381 19.02 -20.46 -21.56
C THR A 381 17.85 -21.23 -20.92
N VAL A 382 16.64 -20.76 -21.17
CA VAL A 382 15.38 -21.40 -20.78
C VAL A 382 14.71 -21.91 -22.05
N PRO A 383 14.77 -23.22 -22.33
CA PRO A 383 14.33 -23.77 -23.62
C PRO A 383 12.81 -23.88 -23.71
N ASN A 384 12.31 -24.14 -24.93
CA ASN A 384 10.88 -24.35 -25.21
C ASN A 384 10.24 -25.35 -24.23
N GLY A 385 9.08 -24.97 -23.69
CA GLY A 385 8.32 -25.82 -22.78
C GLY A 385 8.83 -25.87 -21.34
N ILE A 386 9.94 -25.19 -21.04
CA ILE A 386 10.45 -25.01 -19.67
C ILE A 386 9.97 -23.66 -19.10
N SER A 387 9.68 -23.68 -17.81
CA SER A 387 9.28 -22.51 -17.03
C SER A 387 10.38 -22.04 -16.09
N LEU A 388 10.73 -20.75 -16.17
CA LEU A 388 11.50 -20.06 -15.14
C LEU A 388 10.55 -19.32 -14.21
N ASN A 389 10.42 -19.79 -12.97
CA ASN A 389 9.53 -19.23 -11.96
C ASN A 389 10.32 -18.44 -10.93
N ASN A 390 10.30 -17.12 -11.02
CA ASN A 390 11.11 -16.26 -10.17
C ASN A 390 10.31 -15.66 -9.01
N TYR A 391 10.54 -16.16 -7.79
CA TYR A 391 10.03 -15.63 -6.51
C TYR A 391 11.17 -15.09 -5.60
N GLY A 392 12.42 -15.26 -6.02
CA GLY A 392 13.62 -14.76 -5.35
C GLY A 392 14.27 -13.65 -6.17
N GLN A 393 15.60 -13.72 -6.33
CA GLN A 393 16.36 -12.71 -7.05
C GLN A 393 17.14 -13.33 -8.22
N ILE A 394 17.13 -12.68 -9.38
CA ILE A 394 18.01 -12.98 -10.51
C ILE A 394 18.81 -11.73 -10.85
N ASN A 395 20.14 -11.84 -10.90
CA ASN A 395 21.05 -10.75 -11.18
C ASN A 395 21.80 -11.03 -12.48
N ILE A 396 21.48 -10.30 -13.53
CA ILE A 396 22.06 -10.46 -14.87
C ILE A 396 23.20 -9.46 -14.99
N GLY A 397 24.43 -9.92 -14.77
CA GLY A 397 25.62 -9.07 -14.81
C GLY A 397 25.99 -8.62 -16.23
N THR A 398 26.79 -7.57 -16.32
CA THR A 398 27.25 -6.99 -17.59
C THR A 398 27.87 -8.02 -18.53
N GLY A 399 27.48 -7.95 -19.80
CA GLY A 399 27.88 -8.89 -20.85
C GLY A 399 27.22 -10.26 -20.79
N SER A 400 26.45 -10.57 -19.74
CA SER A 400 25.74 -11.84 -19.59
C SER A 400 24.32 -11.76 -20.15
N THR A 401 23.69 -12.91 -20.38
CA THR A 401 22.36 -13.01 -20.96
C THR A 401 21.50 -14.04 -20.23
N VAL A 402 20.25 -13.70 -19.93
CA VAL A 402 19.19 -14.69 -19.71
C VAL A 402 18.38 -14.77 -21.00
N ARG A 403 18.35 -15.93 -21.62
CA ARG A 403 17.64 -16.18 -22.88
C ARG A 403 16.42 -17.06 -22.62
N ILE A 404 15.24 -16.53 -22.82
CA ILE A 404 13.97 -17.26 -22.79
C ILE A 404 13.63 -17.65 -24.23
N ASP A 405 13.81 -18.91 -24.62
CA ASP A 405 13.60 -19.35 -25.99
C ASP A 405 12.10 -19.38 -26.39
N ASP A 406 11.85 -19.52 -27.69
CA ASP A 406 10.51 -19.58 -28.26
C ASP A 406 9.64 -20.64 -27.58
N GLY A 407 8.46 -20.22 -27.09
CA GLY A 407 7.51 -21.11 -26.40
C GLY A 407 7.92 -21.53 -24.98
N ALA A 408 8.96 -20.94 -24.39
CA ALA A 408 9.23 -21.04 -22.96
C ALA A 408 8.27 -20.13 -22.14
N THR A 409 8.27 -20.30 -20.82
CA THR A 409 7.46 -19.47 -19.90
C THR A 409 8.34 -18.78 -18.87
N LEU A 410 8.15 -17.48 -18.68
CA LEU A 410 8.76 -16.71 -17.60
C LEU A 410 7.66 -16.30 -16.61
N ASN A 411 7.63 -16.92 -15.43
CA ASN A 411 6.69 -16.57 -14.37
C ASN A 411 7.37 -15.61 -13.40
N LEU A 412 6.83 -14.41 -13.25
CA LEU A 412 7.27 -13.40 -12.29
C LEU A 412 6.31 -13.39 -11.10
N GLY A 413 6.79 -13.88 -9.96
CA GLY A 413 6.00 -14.07 -8.74
C GLY A 413 5.64 -12.77 -8.01
N ARG A 414 4.95 -12.90 -6.87
CA ARG A 414 4.58 -11.77 -5.99
C ARG A 414 5.80 -11.21 -5.23
N SER A 415 5.77 -9.93 -4.86
CA SER A 415 6.72 -9.35 -3.88
C SER A 415 6.27 -9.70 -2.46
N THR A 416 7.13 -10.35 -1.66
CA THR A 416 6.85 -10.57 -0.23
C THR A 416 7.13 -9.30 0.57
N ILE A 417 6.24 -8.99 1.52
CA ILE A 417 6.40 -7.90 2.49
C ILE A 417 7.50 -8.34 3.46
N SER A 418 8.55 -7.51 3.64
CA SER A 418 9.48 -7.71 4.76
C SER A 418 9.05 -6.92 5.99
N ASP A 419 9.46 -7.43 7.14
CA ASP A 419 9.21 -6.89 8.46
C ASP A 419 9.72 -5.44 8.60
N GLY A 420 9.02 -4.63 9.40
CA GLY A 420 9.40 -3.22 9.64
C GLY A 420 9.09 -2.21 8.54
N GLY A 421 8.25 -2.56 7.54
CA GLY A 421 7.77 -1.59 6.54
C GLY A 421 8.78 -1.24 5.43
N LYS A 422 9.92 -1.95 5.37
CA LYS A 422 10.74 -1.99 4.17
C LYS A 422 10.23 -3.14 3.31
N THR A 423 10.06 -2.93 2.02
CA THR A 423 9.76 -3.98 1.05
C THR A 423 11.09 -4.36 0.40
N ARG A 424 11.41 -5.66 0.29
CA ARG A 424 12.51 -6.10 -0.58
C ARG A 424 11.94 -6.25 -1.99
N PHE A 425 12.41 -5.41 -2.91
CA PHE A 425 11.76 -5.20 -4.21
C PHE A 425 12.39 -6.01 -5.36
N GLU A 426 13.60 -6.51 -5.21
CA GLU A 426 14.45 -6.81 -6.37
C GLU A 426 14.17 -8.23 -6.91
N LYS A 427 13.43 -8.34 -8.02
CA LYS A 427 13.18 -9.64 -8.69
C LYS A 427 14.17 -9.93 -9.81
N ILE A 428 14.45 -8.95 -10.67
CA ILE A 428 15.48 -9.05 -11.71
C ILE A 428 16.33 -7.78 -11.70
N ASN A 429 17.61 -7.93 -11.36
CA ASN A 429 18.60 -6.87 -11.52
C ASN A 429 19.26 -7.03 -12.89
N LEU A 430 19.26 -5.97 -13.70
CA LEU A 430 19.60 -6.02 -15.11
C LEU A 430 20.75 -5.06 -15.42
N SER A 431 21.97 -5.61 -15.47
CA SER A 431 23.15 -4.94 -16.02
C SER A 431 23.64 -5.58 -17.34
N GLY A 432 23.03 -6.71 -17.74
CA GLY A 432 23.25 -7.44 -19.00
C GLY A 432 21.96 -7.56 -19.81
N THR A 433 21.79 -8.65 -20.57
CA THR A 433 20.67 -8.81 -21.50
C THR A 433 19.62 -9.81 -21.00
N LEU A 434 18.34 -9.45 -21.04
CA LEU A 434 17.22 -10.38 -20.99
C LEU A 434 16.66 -10.53 -22.40
N SER A 435 16.88 -11.67 -23.05
CA SER A 435 16.39 -11.98 -24.39
C SER A 435 15.14 -12.85 -24.31
N VAL A 436 14.09 -12.46 -25.02
CA VAL A 436 12.75 -13.08 -25.00
C VAL A 436 12.37 -13.51 -26.41
N GLY A 437 12.20 -14.82 -26.59
CA GLY A 437 11.83 -15.46 -27.84
C GLY A 437 10.37 -15.23 -28.25
N LYS A 438 10.00 -15.82 -29.39
CA LYS A 438 8.65 -15.76 -29.95
C LYS A 438 7.70 -16.71 -29.22
N ASN A 439 6.43 -16.34 -29.15
CA ASN A 439 5.41 -17.16 -28.48
C ASN A 439 5.74 -17.45 -27.00
N THR A 440 6.61 -16.64 -26.38
CA THR A 440 6.91 -16.73 -24.96
C THR A 440 5.74 -16.19 -24.16
N GLU A 441 5.42 -16.88 -23.07
CA GLU A 441 4.41 -16.44 -22.12
C GLU A 441 5.10 -15.82 -20.90
N ILE A 442 4.87 -14.52 -20.68
CA ILE A 442 5.31 -13.82 -19.48
C ILE A 442 4.12 -13.72 -18.55
N ARG A 443 4.16 -14.55 -17.51
CA ARG A 443 3.07 -14.67 -16.56
C ARG A 443 3.37 -13.93 -15.29
N PHE A 444 2.29 -13.52 -14.65
CA PHE A 444 2.32 -12.75 -13.43
C PHE A 444 1.33 -13.38 -12.45
N GLU A 445 1.68 -13.54 -11.17
CA GLU A 445 0.71 -14.10 -10.21
C GLU A 445 -0.36 -13.08 -9.76
N ARG A 446 -1.65 -13.48 -9.76
CA ARG A 446 -2.78 -12.70 -9.20
C ARG A 446 -2.80 -12.82 -7.68
N GLY A 447 -2.63 -11.71 -6.96
CA GLY A 447 -2.90 -11.64 -5.52
C GLY A 447 -4.39 -11.34 -5.27
N GLU A 448 -5.12 -12.25 -4.62
CA GLU A 448 -6.54 -12.03 -4.27
C GLU A 448 -6.74 -11.09 -3.06
N GLU A 449 -5.71 -10.75 -2.28
CA GLU A 449 -5.91 -10.06 -0.99
C GLU A 449 -5.21 -8.70 -0.77
N PHE A 450 -4.31 -8.24 -1.65
CA PHE A 450 -3.65 -6.95 -1.45
C PHE A 450 -3.36 -6.33 -2.83
N GLY A 451 -3.94 -5.16 -3.11
CA GLY A 451 -4.00 -4.50 -4.42
C GLY A 451 -2.68 -4.09 -5.09
N ASN A 452 -1.56 -4.72 -4.75
CA ASN A 452 -0.34 -4.72 -5.52
C ASN A 452 -0.50 -5.76 -6.62
N GLY A 453 -0.81 -5.29 -7.83
CA GLY A 453 -0.66 -6.11 -9.02
C GLY A 453 0.78 -6.55 -9.20
N PRO A 454 1.05 -7.44 -10.16
CA PRO A 454 2.41 -7.83 -10.45
C PRO A 454 3.28 -6.62 -10.77
N VAL A 455 4.50 -6.68 -10.26
CA VAL A 455 5.54 -5.68 -10.42
C VAL A 455 6.67 -6.29 -11.20
N LEU A 456 6.97 -5.70 -12.37
CA LEU A 456 8.24 -5.87 -13.05
C LEU A 456 9.14 -4.71 -12.59
N GLU A 457 10.14 -5.00 -11.78
CA GLU A 457 11.19 -4.03 -11.45
C GLU A 457 12.41 -4.34 -12.31
N ILE A 458 12.87 -3.34 -13.05
CA ILE A 458 14.11 -3.38 -13.81
C ILE A 458 15.06 -2.40 -13.12
N LEU A 459 16.09 -2.95 -12.49
CA LEU A 459 17.16 -2.17 -11.88
C LEU A 459 18.28 -2.04 -12.92
N CYS A 460 18.53 -0.82 -13.37
CA CYS A 460 19.60 -0.50 -14.30
C CYS A 460 20.66 0.34 -13.58
N ASP A 461 21.92 -0.09 -13.68
CA ASP A 461 23.07 0.58 -13.07
C ASP A 461 23.56 1.72 -13.97
N GLY A 462 22.77 2.79 -14.02
CA GLY A 462 23.02 4.00 -14.79
C GLY A 462 22.94 3.79 -16.30
N ILE A 463 23.19 4.84 -17.07
CA ILE A 463 23.29 4.71 -18.55
C ILE A 463 24.61 3.98 -18.92
N SER A 464 25.64 4.06 -18.08
CA SER A 464 26.95 3.45 -18.41
C SER A 464 26.99 1.91 -18.41
N ARG A 465 26.03 1.24 -17.74
CA ARG A 465 25.88 -0.23 -17.75
C ARG A 465 24.49 -0.56 -18.27
N CYS A 466 24.32 -0.43 -19.58
CA CYS A 466 23.04 -0.63 -20.26
C CYS A 466 22.54 -2.07 -20.11
N GLY A 467 21.73 -2.32 -19.08
CA GLY A 467 20.86 -3.47 -19.07
C GLY A 467 19.87 -3.37 -20.24
N ARG A 468 19.66 -4.47 -20.96
CA ARG A 468 18.81 -4.47 -22.16
C ARG A 468 17.77 -5.59 -22.11
N VAL A 469 16.54 -5.28 -22.53
CA VAL A 469 15.52 -6.30 -22.79
C VAL A 469 15.33 -6.40 -24.30
N GLU A 470 15.60 -7.58 -24.86
CA GLU A 470 15.47 -7.85 -26.30
C GLU A 470 14.32 -8.81 -26.55
N PHE A 471 13.51 -8.52 -27.55
CA PHE A 471 12.41 -9.40 -27.96
C PHE A 471 12.60 -9.84 -29.41
N ASP A 472 12.48 -11.14 -29.69
CA ASP A 472 12.60 -11.70 -31.04
C ASP A 472 11.37 -11.34 -31.93
N ASP A 473 10.16 -11.35 -31.35
CA ASP A 473 8.91 -10.83 -31.97
C ASP A 473 7.86 -10.48 -30.89
N PRO A 474 7.75 -9.20 -30.51
CA PRO A 474 6.85 -8.74 -29.46
C PRO A 474 5.38 -9.04 -29.68
N SER A 475 4.92 -9.08 -30.93
CA SER A 475 3.51 -9.36 -31.26
C SER A 475 3.10 -10.79 -30.89
N THR A 476 4.08 -11.67 -30.70
CA THR A 476 3.88 -13.08 -30.34
C THR A 476 4.07 -13.34 -28.85
N VAL A 477 4.65 -12.41 -28.10
CA VAL A 477 4.83 -12.53 -26.65
C VAL A 477 3.49 -12.24 -25.97
N LYS A 478 3.06 -13.14 -25.10
CA LYS A 478 1.80 -13.00 -24.37
C LYS A 478 2.10 -12.62 -22.92
N PHE A 479 1.53 -11.51 -22.49
CA PHE A 479 1.40 -11.18 -21.08
C PHE A 479 0.06 -11.71 -20.57
N ASP A 480 0.01 -12.25 -19.36
CA ASP A 480 -1.27 -12.64 -18.74
C ASP A 480 -2.28 -11.47 -18.73
N ASP A 481 -3.59 -11.78 -18.73
CA ASP A 481 -4.73 -10.82 -18.57
C ASP A 481 -4.79 -10.23 -17.15
N ILE A 482 -3.66 -9.74 -16.68
CA ILE A 482 -3.48 -9.00 -15.46
C ILE A 482 -2.95 -7.65 -15.90
N ALA A 483 -3.66 -6.59 -15.54
CA ALA A 483 -3.13 -5.25 -15.67
C ALA A 483 -1.77 -5.24 -14.94
N VAL A 484 -0.66 -5.22 -15.70
CA VAL A 484 0.67 -4.99 -15.15
C VAL A 484 0.59 -3.63 -14.51
N LYS A 485 0.42 -3.65 -13.20
CA LYS A 485 -0.02 -2.45 -12.51
C LYS A 485 1.14 -1.52 -12.32
N TYR A 486 2.37 -2.04 -12.34
CA TYR A 486 3.59 -1.26 -12.24
C TYR A 486 4.76 -1.93 -12.96
N ILE A 487 5.32 -1.24 -13.94
CA ILE A 487 6.71 -1.43 -14.37
C ILE A 487 7.49 -0.35 -13.63
N TYR A 488 8.38 -0.76 -12.72
CA TYR A 488 9.33 0.14 -12.07
C TYR A 488 10.65 0.04 -12.83
N ILE A 489 11.07 1.14 -13.41
CA ILE A 489 12.44 1.28 -13.89
C ILE A 489 13.18 2.06 -12.82
N THR A 490 14.19 1.46 -12.21
CA THR A 490 15.06 2.09 -11.21
C THR A 490 16.42 2.33 -11.84
N LEU A 491 16.75 3.60 -12.11
CA LEU A 491 18.05 4.01 -12.65
C LEU A 491 18.96 4.48 -11.52
N TYR A 492 20.17 3.92 -11.40
CA TYR A 492 21.18 4.29 -10.39
C TYR A 492 22.37 5.06 -11.00
N GLY A 493 22.73 6.21 -10.44
CA GLY A 493 24.01 6.90 -10.74
C GLY A 493 24.13 7.49 -12.16
N ASN A 494 25.16 8.33 -12.36
CA ASN A 494 25.44 9.18 -13.54
C ASN A 494 24.63 8.86 -14.80
N ILE A 495 23.47 9.52 -14.88
CA ILE A 495 22.67 9.63 -16.08
C ILE A 495 23.47 10.55 -17.02
N SER A 496 24.08 10.00 -18.06
CA SER A 496 24.81 10.78 -19.07
C SER A 496 23.89 11.74 -19.82
N ASP A 497 24.47 12.69 -20.57
CA ASP A 497 23.78 13.64 -21.47
C ASP A 497 22.89 13.00 -22.57
N GLU A 498 22.77 11.68 -22.58
CA GLU A 498 21.82 10.97 -23.44
C GLU A 498 20.39 11.22 -22.95
N SER A 499 19.45 11.34 -23.89
CA SER A 499 18.04 11.50 -23.54
C SER A 499 17.61 10.27 -22.73
N ILE A 500 17.31 10.47 -21.44
CA ILE A 500 16.72 9.44 -20.57
C ILE A 500 15.55 8.74 -21.28
N ALA A 501 14.73 9.52 -21.99
CA ALA A 501 13.63 9.01 -22.80
C ALA A 501 14.14 8.07 -23.90
N ASP A 502 15.13 8.48 -24.69
CA ASP A 502 15.73 7.64 -25.75
C ASP A 502 16.28 6.32 -25.19
N TYR A 503 16.99 6.36 -24.06
CA TYR A 503 17.50 5.15 -23.41
C TYR A 503 16.36 4.22 -22.94
N ILE A 504 15.34 4.76 -22.26
CA ILE A 504 14.19 3.95 -21.82
C ILE A 504 13.43 3.38 -23.01
N GLU A 505 13.15 4.21 -24.00
CA GLU A 505 12.27 3.91 -25.12
C GLU A 505 12.94 3.15 -26.27
N ASN A 506 14.28 3.14 -26.37
CA ASN A 506 14.97 2.45 -27.46
C ASN A 506 15.89 1.34 -26.97
N GLU A 507 16.45 1.46 -25.77
CA GLU A 507 17.37 0.44 -25.21
C GLU A 507 16.66 -0.48 -24.21
N ILE A 508 15.87 0.04 -23.27
CA ILE A 508 15.14 -0.83 -22.32
C ILE A 508 13.87 -1.41 -22.96
N PHE A 509 13.10 -0.59 -23.67
CA PHE A 509 11.81 -0.98 -24.28
C PHE A 509 11.58 -0.29 -25.64
N PRO A 510 12.03 -0.85 -26.78
CA PRO A 510 11.91 -0.25 -28.11
C PRO A 510 10.51 0.30 -28.49
N ASN A 511 10.49 1.56 -28.92
CA ASN A 511 9.33 2.46 -29.12
C ASN A 511 8.21 1.92 -30.03
N GLU A 512 8.51 1.10 -31.04
CA GLU A 512 7.50 0.65 -32.01
C GLU A 512 6.43 -0.28 -31.40
N GLN A 513 6.66 -0.85 -30.23
CA GLN A 513 5.76 -1.83 -29.60
C GLN A 513 5.29 -1.42 -28.19
N LEU A 514 5.85 -0.34 -27.65
CA LEU A 514 5.32 0.31 -26.45
C LEU A 514 3.85 0.68 -26.68
N ALA A 515 3.41 1.18 -27.84
CA ALA A 515 2.01 1.57 -28.06
C ALA A 515 0.95 0.47 -27.73
N ASP A 516 1.28 -0.81 -27.96
CA ASP A 516 0.39 -1.95 -27.70
C ASP A 516 0.36 -2.36 -26.21
N ILE A 517 1.43 -2.06 -25.44
CA ILE A 517 1.55 -2.28 -23.99
C ILE A 517 1.18 -1.01 -23.18
N MET A 518 1.49 0.18 -23.73
CA MET A 518 1.41 1.55 -23.19
C MET A 518 0.09 2.24 -23.41
N GLY A 519 -0.82 1.63 -24.17
CA GLY A 519 -2.21 2.03 -24.10
C GLY A 519 -2.69 2.13 -22.64
N ARG A 520 -2.06 1.40 -21.68
CA ARG A 520 -2.52 1.34 -20.28
C ARG A 520 -1.50 1.09 -19.13
N TYR A 521 -0.18 0.80 -19.27
CA TYR A 521 0.50 0.08 -18.15
C TYR A 521 1.96 0.38 -17.69
N ILE A 522 2.71 1.41 -18.16
CA ILE A 522 3.87 1.90 -17.35
C ILE A 522 3.32 2.93 -16.37
N THR A 523 3.26 2.58 -15.10
CA THR A 523 2.59 3.42 -14.10
C THR A 523 3.54 4.17 -13.18
N SER A 524 4.82 3.79 -13.06
CA SER A 524 5.75 4.47 -12.13
C SER A 524 7.22 4.37 -12.55
N MET A 525 7.91 5.51 -12.67
CA MET A 525 9.36 5.61 -12.93
C MET A 525 10.13 5.95 -11.66
N CYS A 526 11.23 5.26 -11.35
CA CYS A 526 12.05 5.55 -10.19
C CYS A 526 13.47 5.99 -10.59
N PHE A 527 13.82 7.22 -10.29
CA PHE A 527 15.17 7.74 -10.51
C PHE A 527 15.88 7.76 -9.16
N ARG A 528 16.94 6.97 -8.98
CA ARG A 528 17.64 6.86 -7.69
C ARG A 528 19.08 7.34 -7.78
N GLY A 529 19.56 7.89 -6.66
CA GLY A 529 20.95 8.31 -6.55
C GLY A 529 21.25 9.53 -7.42
N ILE A 530 20.30 10.45 -7.55
CA ILE A 530 20.51 11.73 -8.24
C ILE A 530 21.37 12.61 -7.34
N ASP A 531 22.62 12.80 -7.74
CA ASP A 531 23.68 13.48 -6.98
C ASP A 531 24.11 14.81 -7.61
N GLY A 532 23.51 15.19 -8.74
CA GLY A 532 23.89 16.35 -9.53
C GLY A 532 22.70 17.11 -10.13
N PRO A 533 22.76 18.45 -10.24
CA PRO A 533 21.76 19.29 -10.89
C PRO A 533 21.51 18.94 -12.37
N GLU A 534 22.56 18.57 -13.11
CA GLU A 534 22.45 18.14 -14.52
C GLU A 534 21.59 16.88 -14.65
N HIS A 535 21.81 15.88 -13.79
CA HIS A 535 21.01 14.67 -13.72
C HIS A 535 19.55 14.98 -13.36
N MET A 536 19.33 15.86 -12.38
CA MET A 536 17.98 16.27 -11.98
C MET A 536 17.24 16.98 -13.12
N ASN A 537 17.91 17.82 -13.91
CA ASN A 537 17.32 18.48 -15.07
C ASN A 537 16.90 17.49 -16.15
N ALA A 538 17.73 16.47 -16.44
CA ALA A 538 17.39 15.42 -17.39
C ALA A 538 16.14 14.64 -16.92
N VAL A 539 16.04 14.33 -15.62
CA VAL A 539 14.86 13.69 -15.03
C VAL A 539 13.62 14.58 -15.11
N CYS A 540 13.76 15.88 -14.86
CA CYS A 540 12.64 16.83 -15.00
C CYS A 540 12.14 16.87 -16.45
N GLY A 541 13.05 16.97 -17.42
CA GLY A 541 12.70 16.95 -18.85
C GLY A 541 11.94 15.68 -19.26
N TYR A 542 12.31 14.52 -18.72
CA TYR A 542 11.57 13.29 -18.95
C TYR A 542 10.10 13.38 -18.51
N PHE A 543 9.81 13.88 -17.30
CA PHE A 543 8.42 14.02 -16.82
C PHE A 543 7.64 15.13 -17.56
N GLU A 544 8.33 16.15 -18.08
CA GLU A 544 7.72 17.15 -18.96
C GLU A 544 7.28 16.55 -20.30
N ASP A 545 8.13 15.73 -20.92
CA ASP A 545 7.84 15.04 -22.18
C ASP A 545 6.80 13.90 -21.99
N HIS A 546 6.65 13.38 -20.78
CA HIS A 546 5.77 12.26 -20.42
C HIS A 546 4.72 12.62 -19.36
N PRO A 547 3.73 13.48 -19.68
CA PRO A 547 2.79 14.06 -18.70
C PRO A 547 1.80 13.05 -18.09
N ARG A 548 1.83 11.78 -18.51
CA ARG A 548 1.00 10.71 -17.91
C ARG A 548 1.79 9.84 -16.94
N GLN A 549 3.09 10.06 -16.82
CA GLN A 549 4.00 9.19 -16.09
C GLN A 549 4.06 9.58 -14.62
N GLN A 550 3.73 8.65 -13.72
CA GLN A 550 4.02 8.86 -12.29
C GLN A 550 5.44 8.40 -11.97
N GLY A 551 5.96 8.78 -10.80
CA GLY A 551 7.27 8.30 -10.38
C GLY A 551 7.75 8.69 -9.00
N MET A 552 9.01 8.36 -8.74
CA MET A 552 9.77 8.67 -7.55
C MET A 552 11.18 9.13 -7.95
N ILE A 553 11.70 10.15 -7.29
CA ILE A 553 13.04 10.69 -7.49
C ILE A 553 13.75 10.66 -6.14
N SER A 554 14.88 9.98 -6.04
CA SER A 554 15.71 9.95 -4.83
C SER A 554 16.98 10.77 -5.05
N LEU A 555 17.08 11.88 -4.33
CA LEU A 555 18.25 12.77 -4.28
C LEU A 555 19.23 12.25 -3.23
N ILE A 556 20.53 12.25 -3.54
CA ILE A 556 21.58 11.85 -2.60
C ILE A 556 22.76 12.82 -2.65
N ASP A 557 23.17 13.35 -1.49
CA ASP A 557 24.41 14.13 -1.34
C ASP A 557 24.64 15.23 -2.43
N MET A 558 23.56 15.86 -2.89
CA MET A 558 23.53 16.80 -4.01
C MET A 558 23.65 18.25 -3.56
N ALA A 559 24.34 19.10 -4.34
CA ALA A 559 24.39 20.55 -4.13
C ALA A 559 23.83 21.31 -5.35
N ILE A 560 22.95 22.29 -5.11
CA ILE A 560 22.37 23.19 -6.11
C ILE A 560 23.02 24.56 -5.96
N GLY A 561 23.92 24.90 -6.87
CA GLY A 561 24.79 26.07 -6.87
C GLY A 561 24.18 27.33 -7.47
N ALA A 562 24.98 28.40 -7.46
CA ALA A 562 24.57 29.71 -7.96
C ALA A 562 24.20 29.69 -9.44
N GLY A 563 22.99 30.16 -9.76
CA GLY A 563 22.48 30.22 -11.14
C GLY A 563 21.81 28.92 -11.62
N GLU A 564 21.86 27.86 -10.82
CA GLU A 564 21.14 26.62 -11.10
C GLU A 564 19.71 26.74 -10.61
N LYS A 565 18.78 26.34 -11.48
CA LYS A 565 17.34 26.37 -11.21
C LYS A 565 16.76 25.01 -11.55
N LEU A 566 16.27 24.32 -10.54
CA LEU A 566 15.60 23.03 -10.71
C LEU A 566 14.11 23.23 -10.51
N LYS A 567 13.33 22.93 -11.55
CA LYS A 567 11.87 22.99 -11.48
C LYS A 567 11.28 21.65 -11.86
N LEU A 568 10.48 21.09 -10.95
CA LEU A 568 9.73 19.86 -11.18
C LEU A 568 8.24 20.14 -11.04
N ASP A 569 7.52 20.21 -12.15
CA ASP A 569 6.08 20.50 -12.20
C ASP A 569 5.33 19.49 -13.09
N PRO A 570 5.27 18.22 -12.68
CA PRO A 570 4.67 17.15 -13.48
C PRO A 570 3.14 17.29 -13.53
N GLN A 571 2.47 16.66 -14.51
CA GLN A 571 0.99 16.60 -14.59
C GLN A 571 0.39 15.41 -13.82
N THR A 572 1.26 14.56 -13.27
CA THR A 572 0.97 13.31 -12.56
C THR A 572 1.84 13.20 -11.32
N TYR A 573 1.52 12.26 -10.43
CA TYR A 573 2.21 12.12 -9.15
C TYR A 573 3.71 11.85 -9.29
N VAL A 574 4.56 12.67 -8.67
CA VAL A 574 6.00 12.40 -8.54
C VAL A 574 6.47 12.61 -7.10
N GLY A 575 6.91 11.55 -6.44
CA GLY A 575 7.54 11.67 -5.13
C GLY A 575 9.01 12.07 -5.23
N VAL A 576 9.48 12.93 -4.34
CA VAL A 576 10.88 13.33 -4.18
C VAL A 576 11.35 12.94 -2.79
N GLU A 577 12.38 12.10 -2.71
CA GLU A 577 12.99 11.60 -1.48
C GLU A 577 14.41 12.14 -1.35
N VAL A 578 14.73 12.66 -0.18
CA VAL A 578 16.06 13.16 0.16
C VAL A 578 16.77 12.14 1.04
N PHE A 579 17.95 11.71 0.57
CA PHE A 579 18.90 10.89 1.30
C PHE A 579 20.24 11.63 1.46
N GLY A 580 20.93 11.43 2.58
CA GLY A 580 22.21 12.09 2.86
C GLY A 580 22.07 13.60 3.09
N ASN A 581 22.96 14.39 2.48
CA ASN A 581 22.98 15.85 2.63
C ASN A 581 22.71 16.54 1.30
N VAL A 582 21.48 17.03 1.11
CA VAL A 582 21.14 17.86 -0.04
C VAL A 582 21.22 19.33 0.37
N GLU A 583 21.91 20.15 -0.42
CA GLU A 583 22.11 21.58 -0.15
C GLU A 583 21.66 22.44 -1.33
N ILE A 584 20.91 23.49 -1.07
CA ILE A 584 20.65 24.59 -2.00
C ILE A 584 21.54 25.74 -1.56
N ALA A 585 22.64 25.95 -2.29
CA ALA A 585 23.65 26.95 -2.01
C ALA A 585 23.20 28.36 -2.45
N ASP A 586 23.96 29.39 -2.04
CA ASP A 586 23.67 30.79 -2.36
C ASP A 586 23.46 30.99 -3.87
N GLY A 587 22.32 31.58 -4.25
CA GLY A 587 21.91 31.79 -5.63
C GLY A 587 21.34 30.57 -6.36
N GLY A 588 21.21 29.42 -5.70
CA GLY A 588 20.52 28.23 -6.21
C GLY A 588 19.03 28.23 -5.93
N GLU A 589 18.24 27.57 -6.78
CA GLU A 589 16.78 27.54 -6.71
C GLU A 589 16.21 26.14 -6.97
N MET A 590 15.26 25.71 -6.13
CA MET A 590 14.48 24.49 -6.32
C MET A 590 12.98 24.78 -6.17
N GLU A 591 12.19 24.43 -7.18
CA GLU A 591 10.74 24.59 -7.21
C GLU A 591 10.06 23.23 -7.44
N LEU A 592 9.18 22.84 -6.52
CA LEU A 592 8.37 21.63 -6.58
C LEU A 592 6.90 22.00 -6.78
N GLY A 593 6.31 21.52 -7.88
CA GLY A 593 4.95 21.81 -8.32
C GLY A 593 3.85 20.98 -7.66
N LEU A 594 2.61 21.19 -8.11
CA LEU A 594 1.38 20.75 -7.43
C LEU A 594 1.31 19.24 -7.18
N TYR A 595 1.78 18.45 -8.12
CA TYR A 595 1.65 16.99 -8.10
C TYR A 595 2.87 16.27 -7.51
N THR A 596 3.73 17.01 -6.82
CA THR A 596 4.91 16.43 -6.18
C THR A 596 4.66 16.10 -4.71
N THR A 597 5.51 15.27 -4.10
CA THR A 597 5.65 15.22 -2.63
C THR A 597 7.13 15.29 -2.28
N LEU A 598 7.49 15.85 -1.13
CA LEU A 598 8.87 15.90 -0.66
C LEU A 598 8.99 15.15 0.66
N SER A 599 9.92 14.20 0.74
CA SER A 599 10.18 13.39 1.93
C SER A 599 11.66 13.43 2.28
N VAL A 600 12.00 13.68 3.55
CA VAL A 600 13.37 13.63 4.06
C VAL A 600 13.51 12.45 5.04
N GLY A 601 14.20 11.40 4.63
CA GLY A 601 14.27 10.12 5.36
C GLY A 601 15.66 9.78 5.91
N ASN A 602 15.78 8.76 6.76
CA ASN A 602 17.06 8.14 7.15
C ASN A 602 18.14 9.09 7.74
N ASN A 603 17.80 9.96 8.69
CA ASN A 603 18.75 10.94 9.27
C ASN A 603 19.36 11.91 8.24
N SER A 604 18.62 12.20 7.18
CA SER A 604 19.09 13.07 6.09
C SER A 604 18.76 14.54 6.34
N THR A 605 19.48 15.42 5.68
CA THR A 605 19.31 16.86 5.81
C THR A 605 19.10 17.52 4.45
N LEU A 606 18.09 18.37 4.34
CA LEU A 606 17.94 19.31 3.23
C LEU A 606 18.24 20.73 3.74
N THR A 607 19.33 21.35 3.28
CA THR A 607 19.75 22.68 3.74
C THR A 607 19.49 23.74 2.67
N VAL A 608 18.77 24.81 3.02
CA VAL A 608 18.56 26.00 2.18
C VAL A 608 19.46 27.11 2.73
N LYS A 609 20.51 27.46 1.99
CA LYS A 609 21.50 28.48 2.38
C LYS A 609 20.96 29.89 2.22
N LYS A 610 21.64 30.84 2.87
CA LYS A 610 21.41 32.27 2.66
C LYS A 610 21.48 32.61 1.16
N GLY A 611 20.50 33.34 0.65
CA GLY A 611 20.42 33.74 -0.76
C GLY A 611 19.91 32.64 -1.71
N ALA A 612 19.63 31.45 -1.20
CA ALA A 612 19.02 30.35 -1.94
C ALA A 612 17.49 30.39 -1.84
N ARG A 613 16.80 29.71 -2.77
CA ARG A 613 15.35 29.60 -2.78
C ARG A 613 14.86 28.15 -2.85
N LEU A 614 13.91 27.81 -1.99
CA LEU A 614 13.14 26.56 -2.05
C LEU A 614 11.65 26.88 -2.04
N ALA A 615 10.96 26.55 -3.13
CA ALA A 615 9.52 26.70 -3.27
C ALA A 615 8.86 25.32 -3.31
N VAL A 616 8.01 25.03 -2.33
CA VAL A 616 7.30 23.76 -2.17
C VAL A 616 5.81 24.00 -2.36
N ASN A 617 5.32 23.84 -3.58
CA ASN A 617 3.91 24.00 -3.96
C ASN A 617 3.24 22.63 -4.12
N ASN A 618 3.51 21.69 -3.23
CA ASN A 618 3.33 20.26 -3.48
C ASN A 618 2.12 19.64 -2.76
N MET A 619 1.89 18.33 -2.92
CA MET A 619 0.80 17.60 -2.25
C MET A 619 1.12 17.20 -0.80
N GLY A 620 2.40 17.25 -0.40
CA GLY A 620 2.80 16.84 0.95
C GLY A 620 4.31 16.99 1.21
N LEU A 621 4.63 17.37 2.45
CA LEU A 621 5.98 17.43 2.99
C LEU A 621 6.11 16.48 4.19
N TYR A 622 7.08 15.58 4.15
CA TYR A 622 7.28 14.52 5.14
C TYR A 622 8.72 14.51 5.67
N SER A 623 8.90 14.26 6.97
CA SER A 623 10.21 13.92 7.54
C SER A 623 10.10 12.73 8.48
N GLN A 624 11.11 11.86 8.46
CA GLN A 624 11.24 10.77 9.43
C GLN A 624 12.10 11.17 10.64
N ASP A 625 12.07 10.37 11.70
CA ASP A 625 12.86 10.61 12.91
C ASP A 625 14.34 10.81 12.58
N GLY A 626 14.92 11.91 13.09
CA GLY A 626 16.32 12.28 12.87
C GLY A 626 16.63 13.04 11.58
N SER A 627 15.66 13.20 10.67
CA SER A 627 15.79 14.03 9.47
C SER A 627 15.40 15.49 9.73
N SER A 628 15.98 16.43 8.98
CA SER A 628 15.65 17.86 9.12
C SER A 628 15.71 18.63 7.81
N ILE A 629 14.85 19.63 7.68
CA ILE A 629 15.00 20.70 6.69
C ILE A 629 15.57 21.90 7.42
N ILE A 630 16.75 22.37 7.02
CA ILE A 630 17.44 23.51 7.64
C ILE A 630 17.29 24.71 6.72
N VAL A 631 16.70 25.79 7.24
CA VAL A 631 16.55 27.06 6.51
C VAL A 631 17.43 28.11 7.19
N GLU A 632 18.49 28.54 6.54
CA GLU A 632 19.42 29.55 7.09
C GLU A 632 18.86 30.98 6.96
N ASN A 633 19.24 31.85 7.90
CA ASN A 633 18.86 33.26 7.86
C ASN A 633 19.21 33.95 6.52
N GLY A 634 18.19 34.45 5.84
CA GLY A 634 18.30 35.07 4.52
C GLY A 634 18.10 34.10 3.34
N ALA A 635 17.73 32.86 3.59
CA ALA A 635 17.15 31.96 2.60
C ALA A 635 15.69 32.34 2.31
N ASP A 636 15.25 32.10 1.08
CA ASP A 636 13.84 32.20 0.67
C ASP A 636 13.21 30.81 0.70
N PHE A 637 12.31 30.58 1.65
CA PHE A 637 11.59 29.31 1.79
C PHE A 637 10.10 29.57 1.70
N GLU A 638 9.51 29.16 0.57
CA GLU A 638 8.09 29.29 0.29
C GLU A 638 7.42 27.92 0.35
N MET A 639 6.34 27.81 1.12
CA MET A 639 5.53 26.61 1.18
C MET A 639 4.07 27.00 1.01
N ASN A 640 3.47 26.61 -0.12
CA ASN A 640 2.06 26.88 -0.42
C ASN A 640 1.30 25.56 -0.53
N ASN A 641 0.16 25.49 0.18
CA ASN A 641 -0.59 24.27 0.49
C ASN A 641 0.21 23.27 1.34
N ASN A 642 -0.47 22.60 2.28
CA ASN A 642 -0.23 21.17 2.46
C ASN A 642 -1.33 20.46 3.26
N TYR A 643 -1.73 19.30 2.73
CA TYR A 643 -2.24 18.16 3.47
C TYR A 643 -1.16 17.76 4.49
N GLN A 644 -1.26 18.22 5.73
CA GLN A 644 -0.38 17.77 6.82
C GLN A 644 -0.90 16.45 7.38
N ASN A 645 -0.22 15.33 7.06
CA ASN A 645 -0.48 14.04 7.70
C ASN A 645 0.64 13.60 8.67
N SER A 646 1.82 14.27 8.66
CA SER A 646 2.94 14.07 9.60
C SER A 646 3.73 15.37 9.81
N PRO A 647 4.28 15.64 11.02
CA PRO A 647 5.12 16.82 11.24
C PRO A 647 6.43 16.72 10.46
N ALA A 648 6.70 17.71 9.60
CA ALA A 648 8.02 17.91 9.01
C ALA A 648 8.91 18.68 10.01
N ASN A 649 10.10 18.17 10.33
CA ASN A 649 11.06 18.83 11.21
C ASN A 649 11.83 19.93 10.43
N ILE A 650 11.36 21.17 10.54
CA ILE A 650 11.96 22.34 9.89
C ILE A 650 12.68 23.19 10.94
N ILE A 651 13.97 23.42 10.75
CA ILE A 651 14.85 24.17 11.65
C ILE A 651 15.28 25.48 10.96
N TYR A 652 14.80 26.60 11.48
CA TYR A 652 15.27 27.93 11.07
C TYR A 652 16.53 28.29 11.87
N LYS A 653 17.65 28.52 11.18
CA LYS A 653 18.97 28.82 11.78
C LYS A 653 19.41 30.26 11.61
#